data_AF-A0A5B8XUR9-F1
#
_entry.id   AF-A0A5B8XUR9-F1
#
_cell.length_a   1.000
_cell.length_b   1.000
_cell.length_c   1.000
_cell.angle_alpha   90.00
_cell.angle_beta   90.00
_cell.angle_gamma   90.00
#
_symmetry.space_group_name_H-M   'P 1'
#
loop_
_entity.id
_entity.type
_entity.pdbx_description
1 polymer ?
#
loop_
_entity_poly.entity_id
_entity_poly.type
_entity_poly.pdbx_seq_one_letter_code
_entity_poly.pdbx_strand_id
1 'polypeptide(L)'
;MKYATFFLISLLLVSCSENDERIRLYKTEPIAPSLTRGVIEAMEHMGPTLVDGGINFAVYSKNATRMDLLLFDSDDVESQRATRQFEMERVGDVWSLYVEGLGVGQHYGYIAFGPNWEEHPEWIPGTIHGFKADVDSNGNRFNPNKLLIDPYAKAIHRDHDWSKGSIASGPARTESTIAAASKSVVVESKHQWSEAALEFWERRKDPNFEGHRWNEMIIYEVHLKGLSADPASGVTHPGTYRGAAEMAPYLKDLGITAVEFLPIHEKPLDGGYWGYNNLNFFAPEISYAATQDALEVIDEFKYMVDQFHQHGIEVLIDVVYNHTGEGGLWREKLELNDTSFDSATADQLVNFDPHEVAGLYSFRGLDNASYYATSADGLTYWNNTGVGNQTRANNSPMRKLTMDSLRYYVEELHVDGFRFDLAPVLAEKDKFYNEWDAIENTVIQDIVEDPLMQEYNVRIIAEPWSIQGFYLGGFPKASDSDFGWGEWNAHYRDWWRSFVNEDNFKLNSREGAIDGGGAMTGSFDLFNWNGRKPYHSVNFITVHDGFTLYDLFSYYEKQNKCGPLNPVCCDQPLSAWCDRNSGEEHNRSRDWGDEATKRQMMRNMFAALLISHGTPMIYGGDEWMRTQLGNNNAYSTQADNAANWFQWGNYYAKDEAHRMHDFVRQMIKVRNEFSFAFAPMDYESSAPFAWKSAQNTDAVAWDSRHVMKHYYDTEAGPEILVLINMERDWTTFTLPEGRVWERVMDTQSYFDTPDYLADVNSSELRSTHNVSLQDRVLITDAEYRAAGSSIVILVAEN
;
A
#
# COMPACT_ATOMS: atom_id res chain seq x y z
N MET A 1 -82.61 31.83 -38.71
CA MET A 1 -82.82 32.27 -40.10
C MET A 1 -81.54 31.94 -40.88
N LYS A 2 -81.60 30.90 -41.74
CA LYS A 2 -80.73 30.57 -42.90
C LYS A 2 -79.22 30.28 -42.64
N TYR A 3 -78.77 29.02 -42.65
CA TYR A 3 -78.33 28.16 -43.79
C TYR A 3 -77.05 28.67 -44.51
N ALA A 4 -75.89 28.02 -44.28
CA ALA A 4 -75.17 27.05 -45.16
C ALA A 4 -74.17 27.77 -46.11
N THR A 5 -72.91 27.35 -46.32
CA THR A 5 -72.39 26.08 -46.89
C THR A 5 -70.85 26.20 -46.90
N PHE A 6 -70.00 25.25 -46.46
CA PHE A 6 -69.33 24.12 -47.18
C PHE A 6 -68.18 23.67 -46.25
N PHE A 7 -67.59 22.47 -46.24
CA PHE A 7 -67.97 21.09 -46.53
C PHE A 7 -66.85 20.23 -45.93
N LEU A 8 -67.20 19.03 -45.47
CA LEU A 8 -66.31 18.06 -44.82
C LEU A 8 -65.56 17.22 -45.88
N ILE A 9 -64.47 16.57 -45.44
CA ILE A 9 -63.76 15.40 -46.02
C ILE A 9 -62.48 15.71 -46.80
N SER A 10 -61.33 15.46 -46.15
CA SER A 10 -60.21 14.70 -46.72
C SER A 10 -59.42 14.04 -45.58
N LEU A 11 -59.56 12.72 -45.53
CA LEU A 11 -58.84 11.72 -44.74
C LEU A 11 -57.34 11.69 -45.12
N LEU A 12 -56.50 11.29 -44.16
CA LEU A 12 -55.27 10.50 -44.34
C LEU A 12 -54.24 11.01 -45.36
N LEU A 13 -53.18 11.61 -44.85
CA LEU A 13 -51.79 11.42 -45.29
C LEU A 13 -50.88 11.96 -44.18
N VAL A 14 -50.52 11.11 -43.22
CA VAL A 14 -49.35 11.33 -42.36
C VAL A 14 -48.15 11.02 -43.26
N SER A 15 -47.57 12.05 -43.86
CA SER A 15 -46.27 11.97 -44.52
C SER A 15 -45.19 12.29 -43.51
N CYS A 16 -44.20 11.41 -43.40
CA CYS A 16 -42.93 11.66 -42.74
C CYS A 16 -42.38 13.03 -43.13
N SER A 17 -42.09 13.87 -42.14
CA SER A 17 -41.11 14.94 -42.28
C SER A 17 -40.15 14.85 -41.10
N GLU A 18 -38.91 14.58 -41.45
CA GLU A 18 -37.70 14.73 -40.65
C GLU A 18 -37.75 16.02 -39.83
N ASN A 19 -37.73 15.88 -38.50
CA ASN A 19 -37.23 16.82 -37.49
C ASN A 19 -37.77 16.34 -36.13
N ASP A 20 -37.17 15.27 -35.60
CA ASP A 20 -37.32 14.90 -34.19
C ASP A 20 -36.45 15.87 -33.37
N GLU A 21 -36.90 17.13 -33.25
CA GLU A 21 -36.45 18.06 -32.22
C GLU A 21 -36.95 17.57 -30.86
N ARG A 22 -36.32 16.52 -30.33
CA ARG A 22 -36.27 16.34 -28.88
C ARG A 22 -35.31 17.38 -28.35
N ILE A 23 -35.86 18.35 -27.64
CA ILE A 23 -35.20 19.43 -26.90
C ILE A 23 -33.81 18.96 -26.39
N ARG A 24 -32.72 19.48 -26.98
CA ARG A 24 -31.35 19.30 -26.48
C ARG A 24 -31.22 20.13 -25.19
N LEU A 25 -31.40 19.49 -24.03
CA LEU A 25 -31.25 20.12 -22.72
C LEU A 25 -29.79 20.39 -22.33
N TYR A 26 -28.82 19.75 -22.99
CA TYR A 26 -27.39 19.96 -22.77
C TYR A 26 -26.75 20.59 -24.01
N LYS A 27 -25.98 21.66 -23.81
CA LYS A 27 -25.08 22.18 -24.82
C LYS A 27 -23.74 21.45 -24.68
N THR A 28 -23.25 20.91 -25.80
CA THR A 28 -21.96 20.20 -25.83
C THR A 28 -21.00 20.89 -26.78
N GLU A 29 -19.74 20.92 -26.41
CA GLU A 29 -18.62 21.38 -27.25
C GLU A 29 -17.49 20.36 -27.15
N PRO A 30 -16.57 20.26 -28.12
CA PRO A 30 -15.44 19.31 -28.05
C PRO A 30 -14.56 19.51 -26.81
N ILE A 31 -14.37 20.77 -26.43
CA ILE A 31 -13.56 21.21 -25.30
C ILE A 31 -14.28 22.38 -24.63
N ALA A 32 -14.13 22.53 -23.32
CA ALA A 32 -14.67 23.67 -22.59
C ALA A 32 -14.15 25.00 -23.14
N PRO A 33 -14.98 26.06 -23.21
CA PRO A 33 -14.58 27.37 -23.73
C PRO A 33 -13.30 27.98 -23.15
N SER A 34 -12.97 27.72 -21.89
CA SER A 34 -11.77 28.23 -21.21
C SER A 34 -10.53 27.36 -21.41
N LEU A 35 -10.70 26.14 -21.93
CA LEU A 35 -9.60 25.21 -22.19
C LEU A 35 -9.16 25.30 -23.66
N THR A 36 -7.91 24.93 -23.92
CA THR A 36 -7.35 24.94 -25.27
C THR A 36 -7.07 23.52 -25.75
N ARG A 37 -7.01 23.32 -27.08
CA ARG A 37 -6.59 22.02 -27.64
C ARG A 37 -5.22 21.57 -27.10
N GLY A 38 -4.27 22.51 -26.96
CA GLY A 38 -2.92 22.20 -26.51
C GLY A 38 -2.86 21.62 -25.09
N VAL A 39 -3.65 22.14 -24.14
CA VAL A 39 -3.65 21.62 -22.76
C VAL A 39 -4.31 20.23 -22.66
N ILE A 40 -5.30 19.96 -23.51
CA ILE A 40 -5.91 18.62 -23.63
C ILE A 40 -4.92 17.63 -24.25
N GLU A 41 -4.25 18.01 -25.35
CA GLU A 41 -3.22 17.17 -25.99
C GLU A 41 -2.03 16.89 -25.06
N ALA A 42 -1.69 17.82 -24.17
CA ALA A 42 -0.64 17.68 -23.16
C ALA A 42 -1.08 16.87 -21.93
N MET A 43 -2.34 16.40 -21.87
CA MET A 43 -2.91 15.65 -20.74
C MET A 43 -2.89 16.43 -19.41
N GLU A 44 -3.10 17.75 -19.43
CA GLU A 44 -3.10 18.58 -18.20
C GLU A 44 -4.45 18.58 -17.45
N HIS A 45 -5.55 18.22 -18.13
CA HIS A 45 -6.91 18.21 -17.57
C HIS A 45 -7.63 16.88 -17.85
N MET A 46 -7.01 15.78 -17.44
CA MET A 46 -7.57 14.42 -17.59
C MET A 46 -8.72 14.17 -16.59
N GLY A 47 -9.62 13.25 -16.93
CA GLY A 47 -10.82 12.96 -16.16
C GLY A 47 -11.89 14.04 -16.28
N PRO A 48 -12.82 14.13 -15.29
CA PRO A 48 -13.86 15.15 -15.26
C PRO A 48 -13.32 16.44 -14.62
N THR A 49 -13.29 17.52 -15.39
CA THR A 49 -12.92 18.86 -14.90
C THR A 49 -14.16 19.76 -14.82
N LEU A 50 -14.54 20.20 -13.62
CA LEU A 50 -15.61 21.19 -13.43
C LEU A 50 -15.14 22.56 -13.92
N VAL A 51 -15.76 23.08 -14.99
CA VAL A 51 -15.32 24.31 -15.66
C VAL A 51 -16.47 24.93 -16.47
N ASP A 52 -16.46 26.26 -16.64
CA ASP A 52 -17.41 27.00 -17.50
C ASP A 52 -18.91 26.76 -17.23
N GLY A 53 -19.27 26.33 -16.01
CA GLY A 53 -20.65 25.98 -15.65
C GLY A 53 -21.10 24.59 -16.11
N GLY A 54 -20.15 23.73 -16.47
CA GLY A 54 -20.36 22.33 -16.82
C GLY A 54 -19.14 21.48 -16.48
N ILE A 55 -18.94 20.41 -17.25
CA ILE A 55 -17.83 19.48 -17.06
C ILE A 55 -17.15 19.21 -18.40
N ASN A 56 -15.82 19.33 -18.43
CA ASN A 56 -15.00 18.79 -19.51
C ASN A 56 -14.52 17.39 -19.12
N PHE A 57 -14.94 16.38 -19.86
CA PHE A 57 -14.45 15.01 -19.72
C PHE A 57 -13.30 14.80 -20.69
N ALA A 58 -12.17 14.28 -20.21
CA ALA A 58 -11.02 13.93 -21.03
C ALA A 58 -10.48 12.55 -20.67
N VAL A 59 -10.35 11.66 -21.65
CA VAL A 59 -9.85 10.28 -21.44
C VAL A 59 -8.87 9.90 -22.55
N TYR A 60 -7.74 9.30 -22.18
CA TYR A 60 -6.72 8.92 -23.15
C TYR A 60 -7.13 7.62 -23.85
N SER A 61 -7.07 7.63 -25.18
CA SER A 61 -7.06 6.40 -25.98
C SER A 61 -6.52 6.72 -27.37
N LYS A 62 -5.34 6.17 -27.65
CA LYS A 62 -4.67 6.29 -28.94
C LYS A 62 -5.28 5.36 -29.98
N ASN A 63 -5.71 4.17 -29.55
CA ASN A 63 -6.17 3.12 -30.46
C ASN A 63 -7.69 3.10 -30.67
N ALA A 64 -8.49 3.80 -29.85
CA ALA A 64 -9.92 3.89 -30.09
C ALA A 64 -10.21 4.56 -31.44
N THR A 65 -11.26 4.08 -32.11
CA THR A 65 -11.79 4.66 -33.35
C THR A 65 -13.03 5.52 -33.10
N ARG A 66 -13.73 5.29 -31.99
CA ARG A 66 -14.84 6.09 -31.47
C ARG A 66 -14.92 5.92 -29.95
N MET A 67 -15.26 6.99 -29.25
CA MET A 67 -15.49 7.00 -27.81
C MET A 67 -16.79 7.74 -27.52
N ASP A 68 -17.65 7.16 -26.70
CA ASP A 68 -18.87 7.82 -26.24
C ASP A 68 -18.86 7.97 -24.72
N LEU A 69 -19.24 9.16 -24.25
CA LEU A 69 -19.56 9.45 -22.85
C LEU A 69 -21.01 9.04 -22.57
N LEU A 70 -21.21 8.24 -21.53
CA LEU A 70 -22.52 7.82 -21.03
C LEU A 70 -22.78 8.50 -19.68
N LEU A 71 -23.94 9.15 -19.55
CA LEU A 71 -24.40 9.80 -18.32
C LEU A 71 -25.60 9.07 -17.73
N PHE A 72 -25.64 9.00 -16.40
CA PHE A 72 -26.70 8.34 -15.64
C PHE A 72 -27.27 9.30 -14.59
N ASP A 73 -28.59 9.36 -14.50
CA ASP A 73 -29.25 10.10 -13.43
C ASP A 73 -29.18 9.30 -12.13
N SER A 74 -29.10 9.98 -10.99
CA SER A 74 -28.92 9.34 -9.67
C SER A 74 -30.05 8.37 -9.30
N ASP A 75 -31.27 8.60 -9.80
CA ASP A 75 -32.43 7.73 -9.58
C ASP A 75 -32.53 6.55 -10.56
N ASP A 76 -31.68 6.51 -11.60
CA ASP A 76 -31.64 5.44 -12.61
C ASP A 76 -30.20 4.96 -12.93
N VAL A 77 -29.27 5.08 -11.97
CA VAL A 77 -27.85 4.71 -12.13
C VAL A 77 -27.61 3.23 -12.46
N GLU A 78 -28.59 2.39 -12.16
CA GLU A 78 -28.57 0.94 -12.37
C GLU A 78 -29.29 0.50 -13.66
N SER A 79 -29.71 1.46 -14.48
CA SER A 79 -30.40 1.19 -15.75
C SER A 79 -29.53 0.42 -16.73
N GLN A 80 -30.17 -0.35 -17.61
CA GLN A 80 -29.49 -1.01 -18.73
C GLN A 80 -29.13 -0.03 -19.87
N ARG A 81 -29.49 1.25 -19.73
CA ARG A 81 -29.21 2.30 -20.72
C ARG A 81 -28.79 3.56 -20.00
N ALA A 82 -27.85 4.28 -20.59
CA ALA A 82 -27.51 5.61 -20.11
C ALA A 82 -28.70 6.56 -20.32
N THR A 83 -28.90 7.48 -19.37
CA THR A 83 -29.84 8.59 -19.51
C THR A 83 -29.51 9.41 -20.75
N ARG A 84 -28.21 9.69 -20.95
CA ARG A 84 -27.69 10.38 -22.13
C ARG A 84 -26.41 9.73 -22.62
N GLN A 85 -26.18 9.83 -23.92
CA GLN A 85 -24.98 9.33 -24.58
C GLN A 85 -24.51 10.40 -25.58
N PHE A 86 -23.23 10.70 -25.55
CA PHE A 86 -22.61 11.70 -26.41
C PHE A 86 -21.32 11.15 -27.00
N GLU A 87 -21.18 11.26 -28.32
CA GLU A 87 -19.91 10.98 -28.99
C GLU A 87 -18.88 12.06 -28.63
N MET A 88 -17.66 11.64 -28.30
CA MET A 88 -16.56 12.52 -27.93
C MET A 88 -15.70 12.88 -29.14
N GLU A 89 -15.01 14.03 -29.11
CA GLU A 89 -14.06 14.41 -30.15
C GLU A 89 -12.64 14.03 -29.73
N ARG A 90 -11.86 13.45 -30.66
CA ARG A 90 -10.45 13.16 -30.44
C ARG A 90 -9.57 14.38 -30.71
N VAL A 91 -8.74 14.73 -29.74
CA VAL A 91 -7.77 15.82 -29.74
C VAL A 91 -6.39 15.22 -29.42
N GLY A 92 -5.56 15.01 -30.43
CA GLY A 92 -4.35 14.19 -30.30
C GLY A 92 -4.69 12.73 -29.99
N ASP A 93 -4.19 12.20 -28.87
CA ASP A 93 -4.52 10.86 -28.34
C ASP A 93 -5.54 10.90 -27.18
N VAL A 94 -6.14 12.06 -26.92
CA VAL A 94 -7.14 12.27 -25.86
C VAL A 94 -8.52 12.49 -26.47
N TRP A 95 -9.54 11.81 -25.95
CA TRP A 95 -10.94 12.02 -26.28
C TRP A 95 -11.53 13.03 -25.30
N SER A 96 -12.13 14.10 -25.82
CA SER A 96 -12.64 15.22 -25.04
C SER A 96 -14.09 15.53 -25.38
N LEU A 97 -14.84 15.92 -24.36
CA LEU A 97 -16.19 16.46 -24.51
C LEU A 97 -16.52 17.38 -23.32
N TYR A 98 -16.95 18.59 -23.63
CA TYR A 98 -17.57 19.50 -22.67
C TYR A 98 -19.09 19.38 -22.71
N VAL A 99 -19.71 19.31 -21.54
CA VAL A 99 -21.17 19.29 -21.37
C VAL A 99 -21.57 20.37 -20.35
N GLU A 100 -22.27 21.39 -20.82
CA GLU A 100 -22.77 22.49 -19.99
C GLU A 100 -23.91 22.03 -19.06
N GLY A 101 -23.93 22.54 -17.82
CA GLY A 101 -25.03 22.31 -16.87
C GLY A 101 -24.94 21.02 -16.05
N LEU A 102 -23.89 20.21 -16.25
CA LEU A 102 -23.55 19.12 -15.34
C LEU A 102 -22.78 19.63 -14.11
N GLY A 103 -22.82 18.86 -13.03
CA GLY A 103 -22.11 19.18 -11.79
C GLY A 103 -21.83 17.96 -10.92
N VAL A 104 -21.45 18.24 -9.67
CA VAL A 104 -21.18 17.23 -8.63
C VAL A 104 -22.36 16.26 -8.47
N GLY A 105 -22.05 14.97 -8.31
CA GLY A 105 -23.01 13.87 -8.24
C GLY A 105 -23.35 13.23 -9.58
N GLN A 106 -22.89 13.79 -10.70
CA GLN A 106 -23.10 13.17 -12.01
C GLN A 106 -22.36 11.83 -12.09
N HIS A 107 -23.10 10.77 -12.37
CA HIS A 107 -22.56 9.44 -12.64
C HIS A 107 -22.29 9.27 -14.12
N TYR A 108 -21.15 8.69 -14.48
CA TYR A 108 -20.75 8.54 -15.86
C TYR A 108 -19.83 7.32 -16.09
N GLY A 109 -19.61 7.01 -17.36
CA GLY A 109 -18.62 6.07 -17.84
C GLY A 109 -18.46 6.18 -19.34
N TYR A 110 -17.61 5.35 -19.93
CA TYR A 110 -17.32 5.37 -21.36
C TYR A 110 -17.67 4.05 -22.04
N ILE A 111 -17.93 4.11 -23.34
CA ILE A 111 -17.81 2.94 -24.23
C ILE A 111 -16.85 3.29 -25.37
N ALA A 112 -16.06 2.31 -25.79
CA ALA A 112 -15.03 2.50 -26.81
C ALA A 112 -15.13 1.46 -27.92
N PHE A 113 -15.01 1.92 -29.15
CA PHE A 113 -14.80 1.09 -30.34
C PHE A 113 -13.34 1.18 -30.76
N GLY A 114 -12.85 0.15 -31.46
CA GLY A 114 -11.49 0.16 -31.98
C GLY A 114 -11.26 -0.89 -33.06
N PRO A 115 -10.01 -1.11 -33.48
CA PRO A 115 -9.70 -1.92 -34.65
C PRO A 115 -10.21 -3.37 -34.59
N ASN A 116 -10.30 -3.96 -33.39
CA ASN A 116 -10.83 -5.32 -33.17
C ASN A 116 -12.38 -5.37 -33.11
N TRP A 117 -13.03 -4.22 -32.88
CA TRP A 117 -14.49 -4.08 -32.85
C TRP A 117 -14.90 -2.70 -33.35
N GLU A 118 -15.19 -2.62 -34.65
CA GLU A 118 -15.47 -1.35 -35.31
C GLU A 118 -16.91 -0.88 -35.08
N GLU A 119 -17.12 0.41 -35.25
CA GLU A 119 -18.46 0.99 -35.22
C GLU A 119 -19.34 0.37 -36.32
N HIS A 120 -20.60 0.07 -35.96
CA HIS A 120 -21.59 -0.41 -36.92
C HIS A 120 -22.95 0.25 -36.66
N PRO A 121 -23.69 0.72 -37.70
CA PRO A 121 -24.96 1.42 -37.51
C PRO A 121 -26.07 0.61 -36.82
N GLU A 122 -26.01 -0.71 -36.93
CA GLU A 122 -26.97 -1.63 -36.26
C GLU A 122 -26.52 -2.04 -34.85
N TRP A 123 -25.37 -1.57 -34.39
CA TRP A 123 -24.91 -1.87 -33.04
C TRP A 123 -25.80 -1.16 -32.01
N ILE A 124 -26.27 -1.95 -31.05
CA ILE A 124 -26.81 -1.49 -29.78
C ILE A 124 -26.16 -2.32 -28.66
N PRO A 125 -26.09 -1.82 -27.41
CA PRO A 125 -25.56 -2.58 -26.30
C PRO A 125 -26.21 -3.96 -26.22
N GLY A 126 -25.40 -5.02 -26.16
CA GLY A 126 -25.90 -6.40 -26.18
C GLY A 126 -25.67 -7.16 -27.49
N THR A 127 -25.16 -6.50 -28.54
CA THR A 127 -25.07 -7.07 -29.90
C THR A 127 -23.65 -7.25 -30.38
N ILE A 128 -23.47 -8.12 -31.39
CA ILE A 128 -22.17 -8.50 -31.97
C ILE A 128 -21.75 -7.62 -33.16
N HIS A 129 -22.60 -6.70 -33.61
CA HIS A 129 -22.34 -5.92 -34.82
C HIS A 129 -21.02 -5.14 -34.72
N GLY A 130 -20.19 -5.22 -35.78
CA GLY A 130 -18.87 -4.60 -35.83
C GLY A 130 -17.72 -5.44 -35.26
N PHE A 131 -18.01 -6.55 -34.57
CA PHE A 131 -16.99 -7.42 -34.00
C PHE A 131 -16.11 -8.07 -35.06
N LYS A 132 -14.79 -8.06 -34.85
CA LYS A 132 -13.82 -8.82 -35.65
C LYS A 132 -13.11 -9.87 -34.81
N ALA A 133 -12.62 -9.48 -33.63
CA ALA A 133 -11.92 -10.35 -32.70
C ALA A 133 -11.98 -9.77 -31.27
N ASP A 134 -11.83 -10.62 -30.26
CA ASP A 134 -11.68 -10.15 -28.86
C ASP A 134 -10.31 -9.51 -28.63
N VAL A 135 -9.29 -9.92 -29.39
CA VAL A 135 -7.97 -9.29 -29.45
C VAL A 135 -7.45 -9.27 -30.90
N ASP A 136 -6.93 -8.15 -31.37
CA ASP A 136 -6.28 -8.08 -32.70
C ASP A 136 -4.75 -8.31 -32.62
N SER A 137 -4.09 -8.31 -33.78
CA SER A 137 -2.63 -8.53 -33.86
C SER A 137 -1.77 -7.44 -33.22
N ASN A 138 -2.37 -6.32 -32.81
CA ASN A 138 -1.69 -5.24 -32.09
C ASN A 138 -2.01 -5.26 -30.58
N GLY A 139 -2.77 -6.26 -30.12
CA GLY A 139 -3.19 -6.39 -28.73
C GLY A 139 -4.37 -5.50 -28.35
N ASN A 140 -5.11 -4.94 -29.32
CA ASN A 140 -6.31 -4.14 -29.02
C ASN A 140 -7.44 -5.03 -28.54
N ARG A 141 -8.16 -4.62 -27.48
CA ARG A 141 -9.22 -5.42 -26.83
C ARG A 141 -10.53 -4.64 -26.64
N PHE A 142 -10.86 -3.72 -27.54
CA PHE A 142 -12.06 -2.91 -27.43
C PHE A 142 -13.33 -3.76 -27.42
N ASN A 143 -14.27 -3.40 -26.54
CA ASN A 143 -15.60 -4.00 -26.52
C ASN A 143 -16.65 -2.96 -26.11
N PRO A 144 -17.44 -2.42 -27.06
CA PRO A 144 -18.42 -1.37 -26.78
C PRO A 144 -19.61 -1.85 -25.94
N ASN A 145 -19.78 -3.16 -25.74
CA ASN A 145 -20.79 -3.68 -24.81
C ASN A 145 -20.38 -3.51 -23.34
N LYS A 146 -19.12 -3.17 -23.07
CA LYS A 146 -18.59 -3.01 -21.71
C LYS A 146 -18.54 -1.52 -21.34
N LEU A 147 -19.19 -1.15 -20.25
CA LEU A 147 -19.06 0.18 -19.67
C LEU A 147 -17.71 0.28 -18.96
N LEU A 148 -16.97 1.35 -19.26
CA LEU A 148 -15.61 1.58 -18.79
C LEU A 148 -15.58 2.71 -17.76
N ILE A 149 -14.91 2.45 -16.65
CA ILE A 149 -14.60 3.40 -15.59
C ILE A 149 -13.52 4.36 -16.10
N ASP A 150 -13.64 5.63 -15.74
CA ASP A 150 -12.60 6.62 -15.98
C ASP A 150 -11.37 6.37 -15.08
N PRO A 151 -10.15 6.19 -15.63
CA PRO A 151 -8.94 6.05 -14.85
C PRO A 151 -8.65 7.21 -13.89
N TYR A 152 -9.20 8.40 -14.16
CA TYR A 152 -9.06 9.61 -13.35
C TYR A 152 -10.28 9.91 -12.47
N ALA A 153 -11.23 8.97 -12.34
CA ALA A 153 -12.36 9.13 -11.43
C ALA A 153 -11.88 9.24 -9.98
N LYS A 154 -12.31 10.29 -9.27
CA LYS A 154 -11.96 10.49 -7.84
C LYS A 154 -12.89 9.75 -6.87
N ALA A 155 -13.98 9.17 -7.37
CA ALA A 155 -14.87 8.30 -6.61
C ALA A 155 -15.61 7.33 -7.56
N ILE A 156 -15.91 6.14 -7.04
CA ILE A 156 -16.64 5.08 -7.72
C ILE A 156 -17.90 4.78 -6.91
N HIS A 157 -19.04 4.56 -7.56
CA HIS A 157 -20.32 4.47 -6.84
C HIS A 157 -20.54 3.16 -6.06
N ARG A 158 -19.94 2.05 -6.53
CA ARG A 158 -19.90 0.70 -5.90
C ARG A 158 -18.99 -0.22 -6.71
N ASP A 159 -18.79 -1.46 -6.25
CA ASP A 159 -18.21 -2.56 -7.04
C ASP A 159 -19.18 -3.12 -8.11
N HIS A 160 -18.65 -3.86 -9.08
CA HIS A 160 -19.36 -4.51 -10.19
C HIS A 160 -20.43 -5.51 -9.73
N ASP A 161 -21.61 -5.46 -10.33
CA ASP A 161 -22.73 -6.36 -10.03
C ASP A 161 -22.71 -7.58 -10.96
N TRP A 162 -22.06 -8.63 -10.49
CA TRP A 162 -21.92 -9.91 -11.18
C TRP A 162 -23.25 -10.60 -11.53
N SER A 163 -24.36 -10.23 -10.87
CA SER A 163 -25.68 -10.79 -11.17
C SER A 163 -26.32 -10.20 -12.43
N LYS A 164 -25.82 -9.04 -12.89
CA LYS A 164 -26.38 -8.28 -14.02
C LYS A 164 -25.55 -8.36 -15.30
N GLY A 165 -24.33 -8.88 -15.25
CA GLY A 165 -23.50 -9.08 -16.42
C GLY A 165 -22.06 -9.47 -16.10
N SER A 166 -21.40 -10.13 -17.05
CA SER A 166 -20.00 -10.52 -16.94
C SER A 166 -19.05 -9.54 -17.63
N ILE A 167 -17.84 -9.51 -17.10
CA ILE A 167 -16.78 -8.55 -17.40
C ILE A 167 -16.10 -8.82 -18.75
N ALA A 168 -16.34 -10.00 -19.36
CA ALA A 168 -15.37 -10.59 -20.27
C ALA A 168 -15.77 -10.61 -21.75
N SER A 169 -14.70 -10.73 -22.54
CA SER A 169 -14.59 -11.26 -23.90
C SER A 169 -14.95 -12.76 -23.99
N GLY A 170 -14.82 -13.38 -25.17
CA GLY A 170 -15.17 -14.78 -25.35
C GLY A 170 -16.69 -15.01 -25.34
N PRO A 171 -17.22 -16.06 -24.69
CA PRO A 171 -18.66 -16.35 -24.67
C PRO A 171 -19.54 -15.19 -24.16
N ALA A 172 -19.02 -14.36 -23.25
CA ALA A 172 -19.73 -13.22 -22.67
C ALA A 172 -19.51 -11.89 -23.42
N ARG A 173 -18.84 -11.90 -24.58
CA ARG A 173 -18.43 -10.67 -25.30
C ARG A 173 -19.59 -9.75 -25.67
N THR A 174 -20.78 -10.30 -25.91
CA THR A 174 -21.98 -9.55 -26.26
C THR A 174 -22.79 -9.10 -25.06
N GLU A 175 -22.51 -9.62 -23.85
CA GLU A 175 -23.23 -9.18 -22.66
C GLU A 175 -22.95 -7.71 -22.38
N SER A 176 -24.01 -6.90 -22.26
CA SER A 176 -23.86 -5.50 -21.89
C SER A 176 -23.61 -5.39 -20.39
N THR A 177 -22.58 -4.65 -19.99
CA THR A 177 -22.30 -4.38 -18.57
C THR A 177 -22.85 -3.04 -18.09
N ILE A 178 -23.62 -2.29 -18.89
CA ILE A 178 -24.08 -0.94 -18.50
C ILE A 178 -24.79 -0.93 -17.12
N ALA A 179 -25.67 -1.90 -16.86
CA ALA A 179 -26.33 -2.03 -15.56
C ALA A 179 -25.45 -2.68 -14.49
N ALA A 180 -24.46 -3.50 -14.89
CA ALA A 180 -23.61 -4.28 -14.00
C ALA A 180 -22.43 -3.48 -13.46
N ALA A 181 -21.75 -2.76 -14.35
CA ALA A 181 -20.51 -2.05 -14.09
C ALA A 181 -20.67 -0.95 -13.04
N SER A 182 -19.56 -0.68 -12.38
CA SER A 182 -19.33 0.50 -11.57
C SER A 182 -19.29 1.75 -12.44
N LYS A 183 -19.75 2.87 -11.90
CA LYS A 183 -19.81 4.17 -12.57
C LYS A 183 -18.86 5.11 -11.85
N SER A 184 -18.14 5.91 -12.62
CA SER A 184 -17.38 7.04 -12.11
C SER A 184 -18.33 8.12 -11.62
N VAL A 185 -17.98 8.78 -10.53
CA VAL A 185 -18.80 9.85 -9.94
C VAL A 185 -18.01 11.14 -9.94
N VAL A 186 -18.62 12.21 -10.44
CA VAL A 186 -18.05 13.56 -10.34
C VAL A 186 -18.24 14.05 -8.91
N VAL A 187 -17.15 14.31 -8.22
CA VAL A 187 -17.13 14.65 -6.80
C VAL A 187 -16.31 15.90 -6.55
N GLU A 188 -16.68 16.63 -5.50
CA GLU A 188 -15.92 17.76 -4.97
C GLU A 188 -15.98 17.67 -3.45
N SER A 189 -14.81 17.79 -2.81
CA SER A 189 -14.70 17.73 -1.36
C SER A 189 -15.27 18.99 -0.72
N LYS A 190 -16.06 18.82 0.34
CA LYS A 190 -16.56 19.93 1.17
C LYS A 190 -15.80 20.04 2.48
N HIS A 191 -14.89 19.12 2.75
CA HIS A 191 -14.03 19.12 3.93
C HIS A 191 -13.29 20.45 4.09
N GLN A 192 -13.21 20.93 5.33
CA GLN A 192 -12.43 22.10 5.71
C GLN A 192 -11.38 21.63 6.70
N TRP A 193 -10.11 21.72 6.31
CA TRP A 193 -8.98 21.36 7.17
C TRP A 193 -9.00 22.22 8.44
N SER A 194 -8.72 21.58 9.57
CA SER A 194 -8.50 22.26 10.84
C SER A 194 -7.25 23.13 10.80
N GLU A 195 -7.21 24.17 11.63
CA GLU A 195 -6.03 25.05 11.75
C GLU A 195 -4.78 24.26 12.13
N ALA A 196 -4.90 23.33 13.08
CA ALA A 196 -3.78 22.50 13.52
C ALA A 196 -3.27 21.55 12.42
N ALA A 197 -4.16 20.97 11.60
CA ALA A 197 -3.72 20.16 10.47
C ALA A 197 -3.00 20.99 9.39
N LEU A 198 -3.51 22.19 9.07
CA LEU A 198 -2.84 23.11 8.14
C LEU A 198 -1.48 23.58 8.67
N GLU A 199 -1.38 23.89 9.96
CA GLU A 199 -0.10 24.23 10.60
C GLU A 199 0.90 23.08 10.53
N PHE A 200 0.46 21.85 10.77
CA PHE A 200 1.30 20.66 10.62
C PHE A 200 1.79 20.49 9.18
N TRP A 201 0.86 20.56 8.22
CA TRP A 201 1.14 20.41 6.79
C TRP A 201 2.14 21.45 6.28
N GLU A 202 1.99 22.73 6.65
CA GLU A 202 2.95 23.76 6.26
C GLU A 202 4.31 23.60 6.96
N ARG A 203 4.34 23.15 8.22
CA ARG A 203 5.60 22.87 8.93
C ARG A 203 6.37 21.71 8.32
N ARG A 204 5.70 20.73 7.72
CA ARG A 204 6.35 19.59 7.05
C ARG A 204 7.24 19.99 5.88
N LYS A 205 7.02 21.16 5.28
CA LYS A 205 7.93 21.71 4.26
C LYS A 205 9.33 22.01 4.80
N ASP A 206 9.49 22.19 6.11
CA ASP A 206 10.81 22.34 6.74
C ASP A 206 11.45 20.95 6.99
N PRO A 207 12.56 20.61 6.32
CA PRO A 207 13.25 19.34 6.53
C PRO A 207 13.84 19.19 7.95
N ASN A 208 13.90 20.27 8.73
CA ASN A 208 14.38 20.29 10.11
C ASN A 208 13.25 20.24 11.15
N PHE A 209 12.00 20.00 10.74
CA PHE A 209 10.88 19.90 11.67
C PHE A 209 11.12 18.77 12.70
N GLU A 210 11.41 19.16 13.94
CA GLU A 210 11.67 18.26 15.07
C GLU A 210 10.53 17.25 15.27
N GLY A 211 10.91 15.98 15.43
CA GLY A 211 9.99 14.83 15.49
C GLY A 211 9.61 14.28 14.12
N HIS A 212 9.90 15.01 13.05
CA HIS A 212 9.58 14.67 11.65
C HIS A 212 10.80 14.85 10.73
N ARG A 213 12.02 14.92 11.28
CA ARG A 213 13.22 14.76 10.45
C ARG A 213 13.29 13.33 9.95
N TRP A 214 13.95 13.10 8.83
CA TRP A 214 14.03 11.78 8.20
C TRP A 214 14.58 10.69 9.14
N ASN A 215 15.55 11.00 9.98
CA ASN A 215 16.12 10.09 10.98
C ASN A 215 15.22 9.83 12.20
N GLU A 216 14.21 10.68 12.44
CA GLU A 216 13.29 10.62 13.58
C GLU A 216 12.01 9.84 13.26
N MET A 217 11.82 9.44 12.00
CA MET A 217 10.67 8.68 11.57
C MET A 217 10.59 7.32 12.27
N ILE A 218 9.38 6.98 12.72
CA ILE A 218 8.99 5.66 13.23
C ILE A 218 7.66 5.33 12.56
N ILE A 219 7.72 4.40 11.61
CA ILE A 219 6.59 4.04 10.75
C ILE A 219 5.78 2.93 11.43
N TYR A 220 4.46 3.03 11.38
CA TYR A 220 3.54 2.00 11.85
C TYR A 220 2.69 1.50 10.68
N GLU A 221 3.01 0.32 10.16
CA GLU A 221 2.27 -0.30 9.04
C GLU A 221 0.98 -0.94 9.57
N VAL A 222 -0.17 -0.62 8.99
CA VAL A 222 -1.45 -1.16 9.45
C VAL A 222 -2.51 -1.23 8.35
N HIS A 223 -3.37 -2.25 8.44
CA HIS A 223 -4.59 -2.28 7.65
C HIS A 223 -5.65 -1.34 8.23
N LEU A 224 -6.16 -0.41 7.41
CA LEU A 224 -7.13 0.61 7.83
C LEU A 224 -8.35 0.04 8.56
N LYS A 225 -9.06 -0.91 7.93
CA LYS A 225 -10.18 -1.62 8.57
C LYS A 225 -9.75 -2.38 9.83
N GLY A 226 -8.71 -3.21 9.72
CA GLY A 226 -8.23 -4.06 10.81
C GLY A 226 -7.85 -3.33 12.09
N LEU A 227 -7.39 -2.07 11.98
CA LEU A 227 -7.02 -1.23 13.12
C LEU A 227 -8.17 -1.04 14.11
N SER A 228 -9.41 -0.88 13.62
CA SER A 228 -10.55 -0.47 14.47
C SER A 228 -11.81 -1.32 14.33
N ALA A 229 -11.82 -2.35 13.46
CA ALA A 229 -13.02 -3.16 13.19
C ALA A 229 -13.53 -4.00 14.37
N ASP A 230 -12.68 -4.40 15.32
CA ASP A 230 -13.13 -5.07 16.54
C ASP A 230 -14.00 -4.09 17.38
N PRO A 231 -15.24 -4.47 17.77
CA PRO A 231 -16.09 -3.65 18.62
C PRO A 231 -15.45 -3.20 19.94
N ALA A 232 -14.46 -3.94 20.45
CA ALA A 232 -13.73 -3.55 21.64
C ALA A 232 -12.75 -2.38 21.41
N SER A 233 -12.50 -1.95 20.16
CA SER A 233 -11.70 -0.75 19.85
C SER A 233 -12.26 0.51 20.52
N GLY A 234 -13.57 0.55 20.74
CA GLY A 234 -14.26 1.67 21.41
C GLY A 234 -14.53 2.87 20.50
N VAL A 235 -14.21 2.78 19.21
CA VAL A 235 -14.49 3.84 18.23
C VAL A 235 -15.96 3.87 17.82
N THR A 236 -16.40 4.99 17.29
CA THR A 236 -17.79 5.20 16.85
C THR A 236 -18.08 4.54 15.51
N HIS A 237 -17.08 4.50 14.61
CA HIS A 237 -17.22 3.94 13.26
C HIS A 237 -16.19 2.82 12.98
N PRO A 238 -16.37 1.61 13.56
CA PRO A 238 -15.39 0.53 13.45
C PRO A 238 -15.03 0.17 12.01
N GLY A 239 -13.73 0.09 11.73
CA GLY A 239 -13.21 -0.40 10.45
C GLY A 239 -13.33 0.58 9.27
N THR A 240 -13.38 1.88 9.55
CA THR A 240 -13.58 2.94 8.55
C THR A 240 -12.52 4.05 8.67
N TYR A 241 -12.47 4.99 7.73
CA TYR A 241 -11.63 6.20 7.81
C TYR A 241 -11.87 6.97 9.11
N ARG A 242 -13.15 7.14 9.51
CA ARG A 242 -13.51 7.79 10.79
C ARG A 242 -13.03 6.99 12.00
N GLY A 243 -13.17 5.66 11.96
CA GLY A 243 -12.68 4.78 13.03
C GLY A 243 -11.16 4.83 13.16
N ALA A 244 -10.42 4.85 12.05
CA ALA A 244 -8.97 5.01 12.05
C ALA A 244 -8.56 6.38 12.61
N ALA A 245 -9.29 7.45 12.26
CA ALA A 245 -9.07 8.80 12.79
C ALA A 245 -9.17 8.84 14.34
N GLU A 246 -10.14 8.13 14.92
CA GLU A 246 -10.31 7.99 16.37
C GLU A 246 -9.14 7.24 17.06
N MET A 247 -8.29 6.54 16.29
CA MET A 247 -7.12 5.81 16.80
C MET A 247 -5.82 6.62 16.77
N ALA A 248 -5.80 7.83 16.21
CA ALA A 248 -4.62 8.70 16.21
C ALA A 248 -4.03 8.95 17.61
N PRO A 249 -4.82 9.16 18.70
CA PRO A 249 -4.28 9.30 20.05
C PRO A 249 -3.52 8.07 20.56
N TYR A 250 -3.97 6.86 20.19
CA TYR A 250 -3.30 5.61 20.58
C TYR A 250 -1.90 5.53 19.96
N LEU A 251 -1.79 5.78 18.65
CA LEU A 251 -0.49 5.78 17.96
C LEU A 251 0.42 6.89 18.46
N LYS A 252 -0.15 8.05 18.81
CA LYS A 252 0.62 9.15 19.42
C LYS A 252 1.19 8.79 20.79
N ASP A 253 0.41 8.15 21.66
CA ASP A 253 0.91 7.70 22.97
C ASP A 253 2.00 6.63 22.83
N LEU A 254 1.87 5.73 21.86
CA LEU A 254 2.92 4.75 21.54
C LEU A 254 4.23 5.41 21.09
N GLY A 255 4.15 6.60 20.47
CA GLY A 255 5.30 7.38 20.01
C GLY A 255 5.56 7.28 18.51
N ILE A 256 4.56 6.84 17.74
CA ILE A 256 4.62 6.75 16.28
C ILE A 256 4.60 8.16 15.68
N THR A 257 5.37 8.36 14.62
CA THR A 257 5.44 9.64 13.88
C THR A 257 4.87 9.55 12.47
N ALA A 258 4.70 8.33 11.94
CA ALA A 258 4.08 8.08 10.64
C ALA A 258 3.24 6.78 10.68
N VAL A 259 2.02 6.81 10.16
CA VAL A 259 1.21 5.61 9.91
C VAL A 259 1.26 5.29 8.42
N GLU A 260 1.56 4.04 8.07
CA GLU A 260 1.53 3.53 6.69
C GLU A 260 0.31 2.62 6.55
N PHE A 261 -0.70 3.08 5.82
CA PHE A 261 -1.88 2.27 5.54
C PHE A 261 -1.64 1.36 4.34
N LEU A 262 -2.00 0.08 4.50
CA LEU A 262 -2.20 -0.84 3.36
C LEU A 262 -3.16 -0.22 2.31
N PRO A 263 -3.19 -0.73 1.06
CA PRO A 263 -3.83 -0.07 -0.06
C PRO A 263 -5.21 0.51 0.24
N ILE A 264 -5.35 1.81 -0.02
CA ILE A 264 -6.58 2.59 0.21
C ILE A 264 -7.32 2.91 -1.08
N HIS A 265 -6.81 2.48 -2.23
CA HIS A 265 -7.44 2.68 -3.53
C HIS A 265 -8.62 1.72 -3.73
N GLU A 266 -9.64 2.17 -4.48
CA GLU A 266 -10.80 1.35 -4.82
C GLU A 266 -10.37 0.04 -5.50
N LYS A 267 -10.92 -1.07 -5.01
CA LYS A 267 -10.63 -2.44 -5.46
C LYS A 267 -11.95 -3.21 -5.71
N PRO A 268 -11.93 -4.33 -6.45
CA PRO A 268 -13.13 -5.15 -6.55
C PRO A 268 -13.40 -5.84 -5.20
N LEU A 269 -14.64 -6.28 -4.96
CA LEU A 269 -15.04 -6.94 -3.71
C LEU A 269 -14.22 -8.22 -3.43
N ASP A 270 -13.81 -8.92 -4.48
CA ASP A 270 -12.94 -10.10 -4.41
C ASP A 270 -11.45 -9.76 -4.47
N GLY A 271 -11.07 -8.47 -4.45
CA GLY A 271 -9.70 -7.96 -4.44
C GLY A 271 -8.92 -8.17 -3.13
N GLY A 272 -9.36 -9.09 -2.28
CA GLY A 272 -8.73 -9.41 -1.01
C GLY A 272 -9.11 -8.47 0.14
N TYR A 273 -8.73 -8.88 1.34
CA TYR A 273 -8.73 -8.03 2.54
C TYR A 273 -7.65 -6.96 2.41
N TRP A 274 -6.39 -7.34 2.16
CA TRP A 274 -5.27 -6.38 2.07
C TRP A 274 -5.45 -5.32 0.99
N GLY A 275 -6.01 -5.69 -0.15
CA GLY A 275 -6.41 -4.75 -1.18
C GLY A 275 -5.37 -4.41 -2.25
N TYR A 276 -4.31 -5.20 -2.41
CA TYR A 276 -3.35 -5.09 -3.51
C TYR A 276 -3.96 -5.55 -4.86
N ASN A 277 -5.04 -4.89 -5.31
CA ASN A 277 -5.76 -5.23 -6.54
C ASN A 277 -6.61 -4.05 -7.07
N ASN A 278 -5.99 -2.89 -7.30
CA ASN A 278 -6.67 -1.61 -7.50
C ASN A 278 -7.39 -1.49 -8.86
N LEU A 279 -8.65 -1.04 -8.87
CA LEU A 279 -9.41 -0.69 -10.08
C LEU A 279 -9.20 0.75 -10.52
N ASN A 280 -8.92 1.65 -9.58
CA ASN A 280 -8.74 3.07 -9.83
C ASN A 280 -7.66 3.63 -8.89
N PHE A 281 -6.88 4.59 -9.37
CA PHE A 281 -5.73 5.14 -8.63
C PHE A 281 -5.98 6.51 -7.99
N PHE A 282 -7.20 7.05 -8.05
CA PHE A 282 -7.58 8.35 -7.47
C PHE A 282 -8.71 8.21 -6.46
N ALA A 283 -9.54 7.17 -6.59
CA ALA A 283 -10.67 6.92 -5.72
C ALA A 283 -10.20 6.17 -4.46
N PRO A 284 -10.42 6.74 -3.25
CA PRO A 284 -10.30 5.98 -2.02
C PRO A 284 -11.39 4.89 -1.96
N GLU A 285 -11.06 3.75 -1.36
CA GLU A 285 -11.91 2.57 -1.24
C GLU A 285 -13.19 2.85 -0.47
N ILE A 286 -14.33 2.77 -1.16
CA ILE A 286 -15.63 3.17 -0.63
C ILE A 286 -16.07 2.31 0.57
N SER A 287 -15.66 1.04 0.64
CA SER A 287 -15.99 0.19 1.80
C SER A 287 -15.31 0.60 3.10
N TYR A 288 -14.29 1.45 3.03
CA TYR A 288 -13.65 2.07 4.19
C TYR A 288 -14.33 3.38 4.62
N ALA A 289 -15.28 3.93 3.86
CA ALA A 289 -16.10 5.04 4.33
C ALA A 289 -17.21 4.54 5.27
N ALA A 290 -17.46 5.29 6.35
CA ALA A 290 -18.52 4.98 7.31
C ALA A 290 -19.91 5.12 6.71
N THR A 291 -20.10 6.02 5.75
CA THR A 291 -21.37 6.21 5.04
C THR A 291 -21.50 5.35 3.78
N GLN A 292 -20.38 4.86 3.25
CA GLN A 292 -20.30 4.17 1.94
C GLN A 292 -20.97 4.98 0.82
N ASP A 293 -20.87 6.32 0.89
CA ASP A 293 -21.35 7.24 -0.13
C ASP A 293 -20.16 7.79 -0.92
N ALA A 294 -20.19 7.62 -2.24
CA ALA A 294 -19.18 8.14 -3.15
C ALA A 294 -19.03 9.68 -3.06
N LEU A 295 -20.07 10.40 -2.66
CA LEU A 295 -20.01 11.86 -2.48
C LEU A 295 -19.31 12.28 -1.17
N GLU A 296 -19.13 11.36 -0.23
CA GLU A 296 -18.56 11.64 1.09
C GLU A 296 -17.20 10.96 1.33
N VAL A 297 -16.84 9.93 0.55
CA VAL A 297 -15.60 9.14 0.73
C VAL A 297 -14.34 10.01 0.80
N ILE A 298 -14.23 11.04 -0.04
CA ILE A 298 -13.09 11.98 -0.02
C ILE A 298 -13.08 12.80 1.26
N ASP A 299 -14.25 13.28 1.71
CA ASP A 299 -14.35 14.08 2.93
C ASP A 299 -14.01 13.25 4.18
N GLU A 300 -14.35 11.95 4.19
CA GLU A 300 -13.96 11.04 5.25
C GLU A 300 -12.46 10.71 5.24
N PHE A 301 -11.87 10.51 4.06
CA PHE A 301 -10.43 10.35 3.93
C PHE A 301 -9.68 11.58 4.44
N LYS A 302 -10.06 12.79 3.98
CA LYS A 302 -9.47 14.05 4.47
C LYS A 302 -9.66 14.24 5.97
N TYR A 303 -10.83 13.88 6.50
CA TYR A 303 -11.06 13.91 7.94
C TYR A 303 -10.10 12.99 8.71
N MET A 304 -9.82 11.79 8.19
CA MET A 304 -8.83 10.90 8.79
C MET A 304 -7.43 11.53 8.81
N VAL A 305 -6.97 12.04 7.67
CA VAL A 305 -5.66 12.71 7.56
C VAL A 305 -5.58 13.90 8.52
N ASP A 306 -6.63 14.72 8.56
CA ASP A 306 -6.73 15.87 9.46
C ASP A 306 -6.54 15.45 10.92
N GLN A 307 -7.20 14.38 11.37
CA GLN A 307 -7.03 13.88 12.73
C GLN A 307 -5.62 13.37 13.02
N PHE A 308 -4.96 12.69 12.08
CA PHE A 308 -3.56 12.28 12.25
C PHE A 308 -2.62 13.48 12.33
N HIS A 309 -2.79 14.47 11.47
CA HIS A 309 -2.01 15.72 11.47
C HIS A 309 -2.19 16.51 12.76
N GLN A 310 -3.41 16.59 13.30
CA GLN A 310 -3.66 17.20 14.62
C GLN A 310 -2.86 16.53 15.75
N HIS A 311 -2.52 15.25 15.61
CA HIS A 311 -1.69 14.50 16.56
C HIS A 311 -0.20 14.47 16.18
N GLY A 312 0.19 15.18 15.12
CA GLY A 312 1.56 15.19 14.59
C GLY A 312 1.99 13.79 14.15
N ILE A 313 1.15 13.14 13.33
CA ILE A 313 1.43 11.85 12.70
C ILE A 313 1.27 12.04 11.20
N GLU A 314 2.30 11.68 10.45
CA GLU A 314 2.28 11.63 8.98
C GLU A 314 1.42 10.46 8.49
N VAL A 315 0.68 10.64 7.41
CA VAL A 315 -0.11 9.59 6.75
C VAL A 315 0.57 9.17 5.47
N LEU A 316 1.06 7.93 5.45
CA LEU A 316 1.60 7.25 4.29
C LEU A 316 0.57 6.26 3.77
N ILE A 317 0.54 6.06 2.46
CA ILE A 317 -0.33 5.05 1.84
C ILE A 317 0.49 4.10 0.97
N ASP A 318 0.15 2.82 1.00
CA ASP A 318 0.69 1.82 0.10
C ASP A 318 0.02 1.94 -1.28
N VAL A 319 0.84 2.07 -2.33
CA VAL A 319 0.42 2.31 -3.70
C VAL A 319 0.89 1.20 -4.63
N VAL A 320 -0.04 0.72 -5.46
CA VAL A 320 0.14 -0.47 -6.29
C VAL A 320 0.06 -0.11 -7.77
N TYR A 321 1.05 0.62 -8.27
CA TYR A 321 1.12 1.02 -9.69
C TYR A 321 1.70 -0.06 -10.61
N ASN A 322 2.23 -1.14 -10.05
CA ASN A 322 2.90 -2.21 -10.81
C ASN A 322 1.89 -3.11 -11.58
N HIS A 323 0.65 -3.23 -11.10
CA HIS A 323 -0.44 -3.98 -11.75
C HIS A 323 -1.81 -3.31 -11.52
N THR A 324 -2.90 -3.93 -11.99
CA THR A 324 -4.28 -3.47 -11.76
C THR A 324 -5.24 -4.63 -11.45
N GLY A 325 -6.39 -4.27 -10.88
CA GLY A 325 -7.53 -5.15 -10.60
C GLY A 325 -8.22 -5.79 -11.81
N GLU A 326 -7.86 -5.41 -13.03
CA GLU A 326 -8.40 -6.07 -14.24
C GLU A 326 -7.82 -7.47 -14.48
N GLY A 327 -6.80 -7.89 -13.71
CA GLY A 327 -6.16 -9.21 -13.78
C GLY A 327 -5.52 -9.52 -15.14
N GLY A 328 -5.09 -10.76 -15.37
CA GLY A 328 -4.50 -11.19 -16.64
C GLY A 328 -5.51 -11.75 -17.63
N LEU A 329 -5.09 -12.81 -18.34
CA LEU A 329 -6.01 -13.69 -19.05
C LEU A 329 -6.59 -14.71 -18.07
N TRP A 330 -7.90 -14.99 -18.17
CA TRP A 330 -8.57 -15.96 -17.28
C TRP A 330 -8.02 -17.38 -17.44
N ARG A 331 -7.29 -17.64 -18.53
CA ARG A 331 -6.56 -18.88 -18.78
C ARG A 331 -5.40 -19.16 -17.83
N GLU A 332 -4.76 -18.14 -17.28
CA GLU A 332 -3.70 -18.32 -16.28
C GLU A 332 -4.25 -18.97 -14.98
N LYS A 333 -5.58 -18.87 -14.74
CA LYS A 333 -6.29 -19.64 -13.71
C LYS A 333 -6.77 -21.02 -14.19
N LEU A 334 -7.01 -21.20 -15.49
CA LEU A 334 -7.46 -22.49 -16.07
C LEU A 334 -6.35 -23.54 -16.10
N GLU A 335 -5.07 -23.15 -16.20
CA GLU A 335 -3.95 -24.11 -16.15
C GLU A 335 -3.64 -24.61 -14.73
N LEU A 336 -4.05 -23.90 -13.68
CA LEU A 336 -3.62 -24.20 -12.32
C LEU A 336 -4.67 -24.86 -11.42
N ASN A 337 -5.99 -24.78 -11.66
CA ASN A 337 -6.91 -25.22 -10.59
C ASN A 337 -8.34 -25.64 -10.91
N ASP A 338 -8.71 -25.98 -12.13
CA ASP A 338 -10.08 -26.45 -12.36
C ASP A 338 -10.18 -27.97 -12.62
N THR A 339 -10.18 -28.71 -11.50
CA THR A 339 -10.46 -30.15 -11.44
C THR A 339 -11.91 -30.50 -11.83
N SER A 340 -12.80 -29.53 -12.05
CA SER A 340 -14.12 -29.80 -12.62
C SER A 340 -14.06 -30.07 -14.13
N PHE A 341 -12.94 -29.72 -14.80
CA PHE A 341 -12.70 -30.03 -16.21
C PHE A 341 -12.02 -31.38 -16.46
N ASP A 342 -11.72 -32.20 -15.45
CA ASP A 342 -11.27 -33.60 -15.66
C ASP A 342 -12.32 -34.45 -16.41
N SER A 343 -13.56 -33.95 -16.46
CA SER A 343 -14.66 -34.55 -17.22
C SER A 343 -14.99 -33.82 -18.53
N ALA A 344 -14.32 -32.69 -18.81
CA ALA A 344 -14.59 -31.91 -19.99
C ALA A 344 -13.95 -32.56 -21.22
N THR A 345 -14.75 -32.79 -22.26
CA THR A 345 -14.22 -33.30 -23.52
C THR A 345 -13.37 -32.21 -24.19
N ALA A 346 -12.41 -32.62 -25.03
CA ALA A 346 -11.60 -31.68 -25.80
C ALA A 346 -12.45 -30.64 -26.57
N ASP A 347 -13.68 -30.99 -26.94
CA ASP A 347 -14.68 -30.12 -27.59
C ASP A 347 -15.27 -29.02 -26.68
N GLN A 348 -15.27 -29.20 -25.35
CA GLN A 348 -15.75 -28.19 -24.39
C GLN A 348 -14.67 -27.14 -24.05
N LEU A 349 -13.39 -27.50 -24.20
CA LEU A 349 -12.25 -26.57 -24.10
C LEU A 349 -12.08 -25.69 -25.35
N VAL A 350 -12.78 -26.00 -26.45
CA VAL A 350 -12.74 -25.23 -27.73
C VAL A 350 -13.46 -23.88 -27.62
N ASN A 351 -14.34 -23.69 -26.64
CA ASN A 351 -15.13 -22.45 -26.49
C ASN A 351 -14.39 -21.28 -25.82
N PHE A 352 -13.14 -21.48 -25.42
CA PHE A 352 -12.30 -20.41 -24.89
C PHE A 352 -11.01 -20.40 -25.71
N ASP A 353 -10.65 -19.32 -26.38
CA ASP A 353 -9.31 -19.14 -26.96
C ASP A 353 -8.34 -18.65 -25.85
N PRO A 354 -7.10 -19.22 -25.74
CA PRO A 354 -6.15 -18.88 -24.69
C PRO A 354 -5.89 -17.42 -24.51
N HIS A 355 -6.01 -16.70 -25.60
CA HIS A 355 -5.63 -15.33 -25.75
C HIS A 355 -6.83 -14.38 -25.69
N GLU A 356 -8.07 -14.88 -25.55
CA GLU A 356 -9.26 -14.05 -25.68
C GLU A 356 -9.83 -13.59 -24.34
N VAL A 357 -9.99 -14.47 -23.34
CA VAL A 357 -10.80 -14.16 -22.14
C VAL A 357 -10.05 -13.31 -21.12
N ALA A 358 -10.54 -12.09 -20.92
CA ALA A 358 -9.97 -11.05 -20.07
C ALA A 358 -11.07 -10.21 -19.43
N GLY A 359 -10.82 -9.64 -18.26
CA GLY A 359 -11.70 -8.62 -17.67
C GLY A 359 -11.57 -7.27 -18.38
N LEU A 360 -12.70 -6.59 -18.60
CA LEU A 360 -12.75 -5.23 -19.14
C LEU A 360 -13.66 -4.34 -18.28
N TYR A 361 -13.03 -3.44 -17.54
CA TYR A 361 -13.64 -2.48 -16.62
C TYR A 361 -13.15 -1.05 -16.85
N SER A 362 -11.93 -0.86 -17.35
CA SER A 362 -11.28 0.46 -17.45
C SER A 362 -10.17 0.42 -18.52
N PHE A 363 -8.91 0.39 -18.10
CA PHE A 363 -7.70 0.54 -18.91
C PHE A 363 -7.68 -0.35 -20.16
N ARG A 364 -8.06 -1.63 -20.04
CA ARG A 364 -8.04 -2.60 -21.15
C ARG A 364 -9.01 -2.23 -22.26
N GLY A 365 -10.20 -1.77 -21.89
CA GLY A 365 -11.23 -1.34 -22.84
C GLY A 365 -10.97 0.03 -23.42
N LEU A 366 -10.22 0.88 -22.71
CA LEU A 366 -9.82 2.20 -23.19
C LEU A 366 -8.63 2.12 -24.14
N ASP A 367 -7.53 1.47 -23.75
CA ASP A 367 -6.36 1.28 -24.60
C ASP A 367 -5.40 0.23 -24.01
N ASN A 368 -5.73 -1.06 -24.15
CA ASN A 368 -4.93 -2.18 -23.61
C ASN A 368 -3.42 -2.05 -23.90
N ALA A 369 -3.06 -1.75 -25.15
CA ALA A 369 -1.66 -1.69 -25.58
C ALA A 369 -0.91 -0.52 -24.94
N SER A 370 -1.58 0.55 -24.52
CA SER A 370 -0.93 1.70 -23.90
C SER A 370 -0.71 1.50 -22.39
N TYR A 371 -1.62 0.79 -21.71
CA TYR A 371 -1.57 0.64 -20.25
C TYR A 371 -0.88 -0.65 -19.77
N TYR A 372 -0.95 -1.75 -20.54
CA TYR A 372 -0.45 -3.05 -20.09
C TYR A 372 0.73 -3.57 -20.88
N ALA A 373 1.65 -4.20 -20.17
CA ALA A 373 2.78 -4.86 -20.77
C ALA A 373 2.33 -6.17 -21.42
N THR A 374 2.48 -6.25 -22.74
CA THR A 374 2.19 -7.47 -23.49
C THR A 374 3.46 -8.30 -23.70
N SER A 375 3.33 -9.61 -23.72
CA SER A 375 4.38 -10.54 -24.12
C SER A 375 4.79 -10.34 -25.59
N ALA A 376 5.82 -11.09 -26.02
CA ALA A 376 6.37 -10.99 -27.38
C ALA A 376 5.36 -11.30 -28.50
N ASP A 377 4.29 -12.04 -28.20
CA ASP A 377 3.20 -12.31 -29.14
C ASP A 377 2.26 -11.11 -29.34
N GLY A 378 2.29 -10.11 -28.45
CA GLY A 378 1.38 -8.97 -28.42
C GLY A 378 -0.05 -9.31 -27.97
N LEU A 379 -0.30 -10.57 -27.58
CA LEU A 379 -1.63 -11.09 -27.25
C LEU A 379 -1.76 -11.45 -25.77
N THR A 380 -0.71 -11.97 -25.16
CA THR A 380 -0.65 -12.30 -23.73
C THR A 380 0.00 -11.18 -22.92
N TYR A 381 -0.10 -11.25 -21.59
CA TYR A 381 0.47 -10.26 -20.69
C TYR A 381 1.82 -10.72 -20.17
N TRP A 382 2.73 -9.76 -20.01
CA TRP A 382 3.90 -9.97 -19.17
C TRP A 382 3.49 -9.83 -17.70
N ASN A 383 4.15 -10.59 -16.81
CA ASN A 383 3.68 -10.72 -15.43
C ASN A 383 4.84 -10.91 -14.43
N ASN A 384 5.53 -9.81 -14.08
CA ASN A 384 6.50 -9.80 -12.98
C ASN A 384 5.88 -9.55 -11.61
N THR A 385 4.55 -9.40 -11.56
CA THR A 385 3.76 -9.07 -10.36
C THR A 385 3.10 -10.31 -9.76
N GLY A 386 2.87 -11.36 -10.56
CA GLY A 386 2.25 -12.62 -10.15
C GLY A 386 0.74 -12.61 -10.19
N VAL A 387 0.12 -11.48 -10.54
CA VAL A 387 -1.34 -11.29 -10.52
C VAL A 387 -1.98 -11.30 -11.92
N GLY A 388 -1.17 -11.54 -12.95
CA GLY A 388 -1.61 -11.81 -14.33
C GLY A 388 -1.48 -10.62 -15.28
N ASN A 389 -1.25 -9.41 -14.77
CA ASN A 389 -0.87 -8.27 -15.58
C ASN A 389 0.24 -7.47 -14.89
N GLN A 390 0.93 -6.66 -15.69
CA GLN A 390 1.71 -5.56 -15.18
C GLN A 390 1.47 -4.33 -16.05
N THR A 391 1.66 -3.17 -15.45
CA THR A 391 1.46 -1.88 -16.12
C THR A 391 2.67 -1.54 -16.99
N ARG A 392 2.47 -0.64 -17.96
CA ARG A 392 3.56 0.00 -18.68
C ARG A 392 3.89 1.34 -18.03
N ALA A 393 4.44 1.28 -16.82
CA ALA A 393 4.66 2.44 -15.96
C ALA A 393 5.38 3.61 -16.65
N ASN A 394 6.27 3.33 -17.61
CA ASN A 394 7.06 4.33 -18.34
C ASN A 394 6.41 4.77 -19.66
N ASN A 395 5.28 4.20 -20.06
CA ASN A 395 4.51 4.65 -21.20
C ASN A 395 3.71 5.92 -20.85
N SER A 396 3.68 6.90 -21.77
CA SER A 396 3.16 8.25 -21.52
C SER A 396 1.84 8.35 -20.73
N PRO A 397 0.74 7.65 -21.09
CA PRO A 397 -0.51 7.75 -20.34
C PRO A 397 -0.43 7.18 -18.93
N MET A 398 0.31 6.09 -18.73
CA MET A 398 0.44 5.47 -17.40
C MET A 398 1.43 6.22 -16.51
N ARG A 399 2.53 6.70 -17.09
CA ARG A 399 3.50 7.58 -16.43
C ARG A 399 2.84 8.88 -15.94
N LYS A 400 2.04 9.53 -16.81
CA LYS A 400 1.27 10.73 -16.45
C LYS A 400 0.23 10.43 -15.38
N LEU A 401 -0.52 9.34 -15.52
CA LEU A 401 -1.51 8.93 -14.53
C LEU A 401 -0.89 8.67 -13.16
N THR A 402 0.27 8.02 -13.11
CA THR A 402 1.00 7.76 -11.86
C THR A 402 1.39 9.08 -11.19
N MET A 403 2.00 10.00 -11.94
CA MET A 403 2.41 11.31 -11.39
C MET A 403 1.21 12.15 -10.95
N ASP A 404 0.13 12.17 -11.73
CA ASP A 404 -1.07 12.94 -11.41
C ASP A 404 -1.81 12.39 -10.19
N SER A 405 -1.86 11.07 -10.03
CA SER A 405 -2.43 10.45 -8.83
C SER A 405 -1.62 10.80 -7.60
N LEU A 406 -0.28 10.65 -7.65
CA LEU A 406 0.58 11.01 -6.52
C LEU A 406 0.42 12.49 -6.13
N ARG A 407 0.41 13.40 -7.11
CA ARG A 407 0.18 14.84 -6.86
C ARG A 407 -1.21 15.09 -6.28
N TYR A 408 -2.25 14.42 -6.78
CA TYR A 408 -3.60 14.53 -6.21
C TYR A 408 -3.63 14.12 -4.73
N TYR A 409 -3.01 13.01 -4.35
CA TYR A 409 -2.95 12.58 -2.96
C TYR A 409 -2.19 13.57 -2.06
N VAL A 410 -1.13 14.21 -2.57
CA VAL A 410 -0.36 15.23 -1.83
C VAL A 410 -1.13 16.55 -1.74
N GLU A 411 -1.53 17.14 -2.88
CA GLU A 411 -2.11 18.48 -2.94
C GLU A 411 -3.54 18.52 -2.38
N GLU A 412 -4.37 17.55 -2.74
CA GLU A 412 -5.79 17.58 -2.38
C GLU A 412 -6.06 16.85 -1.07
N LEU A 413 -5.38 15.72 -0.84
CA LEU A 413 -5.65 14.84 0.29
C LEU A 413 -4.61 14.95 1.42
N HIS A 414 -3.56 15.76 1.24
CA HIS A 414 -2.48 16.00 2.21
C HIS A 414 -1.80 14.72 2.71
N VAL A 415 -1.66 13.72 1.84
CA VAL A 415 -0.85 12.52 2.11
C VAL A 415 0.62 12.91 2.19
N ASP A 416 1.31 12.42 3.23
CA ASP A 416 2.70 12.77 3.53
C ASP A 416 3.71 11.84 2.87
N GLY A 417 3.28 10.70 2.32
CA GLY A 417 4.17 9.77 1.66
C GLY A 417 3.51 8.51 1.10
N PHE A 418 4.33 7.73 0.41
CA PHE A 418 3.91 6.57 -0.36
C PHE A 418 4.92 5.43 -0.20
N ARG A 419 4.42 4.22 0.06
CA ARG A 419 5.18 2.98 -0.10
C ARG A 419 4.74 2.31 -1.39
N PHE A 420 5.68 2.03 -2.28
CA PHE A 420 5.42 1.49 -3.61
C PHE A 420 5.61 -0.02 -3.60
N ASP A 421 4.50 -0.73 -3.80
CA ASP A 421 4.46 -2.17 -3.98
C ASP A 421 5.19 -2.60 -5.26
N LEU A 422 5.97 -3.68 -5.16
CA LEU A 422 6.79 -4.27 -6.22
C LEU A 422 7.46 -3.22 -7.12
N ALA A 423 8.08 -2.22 -6.49
CA ALA A 423 8.53 -0.98 -7.13
C ALA A 423 9.46 -1.17 -8.34
N PRO A 424 10.30 -2.22 -8.47
CA PRO A 424 11.14 -2.41 -9.64
C PRO A 424 10.40 -2.45 -10.98
N VAL A 425 9.12 -2.88 -10.99
CA VAL A 425 8.30 -2.89 -12.21
C VAL A 425 8.16 -1.49 -12.81
N LEU A 426 8.20 -0.45 -11.96
CA LEU A 426 8.08 0.95 -12.39
C LEU A 426 9.31 1.47 -13.12
N ALA A 427 10.46 0.79 -13.00
CA ALA A 427 11.68 1.14 -13.69
C ALA A 427 11.90 0.31 -14.98
N GLU A 428 11.06 -0.69 -15.24
CA GLU A 428 11.24 -1.57 -16.38
C GLU A 428 11.09 -0.86 -17.73
N LYS A 429 11.90 -1.31 -18.68
CA LYS A 429 11.90 -0.81 -20.04
C LYS A 429 10.70 -1.34 -20.81
N ASP A 430 9.97 -0.41 -21.42
CA ASP A 430 8.85 -0.73 -22.30
C ASP A 430 9.25 -1.76 -23.38
N LYS A 431 8.52 -2.88 -23.44
CA LYS A 431 8.73 -4.04 -24.33
C LYS A 431 9.99 -4.88 -24.09
N PHE A 432 10.83 -4.51 -23.13
CA PHE A 432 12.02 -5.27 -22.71
C PHE A 432 11.98 -5.48 -21.19
N TYR A 433 10.90 -6.12 -20.75
CA TYR A 433 10.59 -6.38 -19.34
C TYR A 433 11.66 -7.28 -18.70
N ASN A 434 11.86 -7.15 -17.37
CA ASN A 434 13.02 -7.59 -16.57
C ASN A 434 14.30 -6.74 -16.67
N GLU A 435 14.37 -5.76 -17.55
CA GLU A 435 15.49 -4.82 -17.62
C GLU A 435 15.00 -3.43 -17.22
N TRP A 436 15.68 -2.79 -16.27
CA TRP A 436 15.44 -1.38 -15.99
C TRP A 436 15.89 -0.52 -17.18
N ASP A 437 15.12 0.51 -17.52
CA ASP A 437 15.59 1.56 -18.45
C ASP A 437 16.68 2.39 -17.74
N ALA A 438 17.33 3.28 -18.49
CA ALA A 438 18.13 4.33 -17.87
C ALA A 438 17.23 5.13 -16.91
N ILE A 439 17.69 5.32 -15.68
CA ILE A 439 16.88 5.85 -14.58
C ILE A 439 16.21 7.19 -14.96
N GLU A 440 16.90 8.07 -15.68
CA GLU A 440 16.37 9.35 -16.16
C GLU A 440 15.15 9.23 -17.10
N ASN A 441 14.92 8.06 -17.68
CA ASN A 441 13.76 7.77 -18.52
C ASN A 441 12.60 7.16 -17.75
N THR A 442 12.73 6.93 -16.44
CA THR A 442 11.75 6.19 -15.64
C THR A 442 10.90 7.09 -14.75
N VAL A 443 9.67 6.66 -14.46
CA VAL A 443 8.77 7.35 -13.52
C VAL A 443 9.36 7.36 -12.10
N ILE A 444 10.20 6.39 -11.73
CA ILE A 444 10.83 6.40 -10.39
C ILE A 444 11.84 7.54 -10.22
N GLN A 445 12.45 8.05 -11.30
CA GLN A 445 13.24 9.29 -11.24
C GLN A 445 12.33 10.51 -11.23
N ASP A 446 11.27 10.53 -12.04
CA ASP A 446 10.31 11.66 -12.05
C ASP A 446 9.75 11.94 -10.66
N ILE A 447 9.41 10.88 -9.89
CA ILE A 447 8.86 10.99 -8.54
C ILE A 447 9.79 11.77 -7.62
N VAL A 448 11.11 11.52 -7.67
CA VAL A 448 12.08 12.20 -6.79
C VAL A 448 12.53 13.55 -7.33
N GLU A 449 12.43 13.78 -8.64
CA GLU A 449 12.70 15.08 -9.26
C GLU A 449 11.48 16.02 -9.20
N ASP A 450 10.31 15.52 -8.83
CA ASP A 450 9.09 16.31 -8.81
C ASP A 450 9.17 17.45 -7.78
N PRO A 451 9.03 18.73 -8.19
CA PRO A 451 9.15 19.86 -7.29
C PRO A 451 8.13 19.86 -6.15
N LEU A 452 6.92 19.33 -6.38
CA LEU A 452 5.89 19.22 -5.36
C LEU A 452 6.31 18.21 -4.29
N MET A 453 6.80 17.03 -4.71
CA MET A 453 7.24 15.99 -3.78
C MET A 453 8.38 16.48 -2.89
N GLN A 454 9.32 17.24 -3.46
CA GLN A 454 10.40 17.87 -2.71
C GLN A 454 9.91 19.01 -1.80
N GLU A 455 9.02 19.88 -2.27
CA GLU A 455 8.48 21.01 -1.48
C GLU A 455 7.79 20.53 -0.20
N TYR A 456 6.93 19.52 -0.31
CA TYR A 456 6.20 18.96 0.82
C TYR A 456 7.00 17.89 1.59
N ASN A 457 8.26 17.66 1.20
CA ASN A 457 9.16 16.69 1.83
C ASN A 457 8.50 15.30 1.96
N VAL A 458 7.87 14.84 0.87
CA VAL A 458 7.05 13.63 0.80
C VAL A 458 7.91 12.37 1.00
N ARG A 459 7.45 11.41 1.80
CA ARG A 459 8.19 10.16 2.03
C ARG A 459 7.99 9.21 0.85
N ILE A 460 9.07 8.77 0.20
CA ILE A 460 9.01 7.88 -0.96
C ILE A 460 9.74 6.59 -0.61
N ILE A 461 9.03 5.48 -0.48
CA ILE A 461 9.56 4.20 -0.01
C ILE A 461 9.29 3.11 -1.06
N ALA A 462 10.31 2.35 -1.45
CA ALA A 462 10.16 1.21 -2.34
C ALA A 462 10.09 -0.11 -1.54
N GLU A 463 9.25 -1.03 -2.01
CA GLU A 463 9.55 -2.47 -1.93
C GLU A 463 10.50 -2.83 -3.09
N PRO A 464 11.80 -3.05 -2.83
CA PRO A 464 12.80 -3.09 -3.90
C PRO A 464 12.93 -4.47 -4.56
N TRP A 465 11.84 -5.21 -4.70
CA TRP A 465 11.81 -6.47 -5.43
C TRP A 465 10.51 -6.66 -6.20
N SER A 466 10.54 -7.54 -7.18
CA SER A 466 9.38 -8.11 -7.88
C SER A 466 9.58 -9.62 -7.97
N ILE A 467 8.67 -10.36 -8.60
CA ILE A 467 8.83 -11.82 -8.73
C ILE A 467 10.12 -12.20 -9.48
N GLN A 468 10.53 -11.39 -10.46
CA GLN A 468 11.67 -11.70 -11.33
C GLN A 468 12.93 -10.87 -11.02
N GLY A 469 12.93 -10.01 -10.00
CA GLY A 469 14.09 -9.15 -9.73
C GLY A 469 14.18 -8.61 -8.30
N PHE A 470 15.41 -8.47 -7.81
CA PHE A 470 15.72 -7.96 -6.48
C PHE A 470 16.76 -6.83 -6.60
N TYR A 471 16.38 -5.63 -6.18
CA TYR A 471 17.07 -4.36 -6.45
C TYR A 471 17.33 -3.53 -5.18
N LEU A 472 17.40 -4.17 -4.01
CA LEU A 472 17.69 -3.48 -2.75
C LEU A 472 19.01 -2.70 -2.83
N GLY A 473 18.95 -1.40 -2.57
CA GLY A 473 20.03 -0.42 -2.71
C GLY A 473 20.09 0.22 -4.10
N GLY A 474 19.24 -0.16 -5.05
CA GLY A 474 19.30 0.27 -6.45
C GLY A 474 18.52 1.55 -6.78
N PHE A 475 17.63 2.02 -5.89
CA PHE A 475 16.74 3.14 -6.20
C PHE A 475 17.43 4.51 -6.15
N PRO A 476 16.95 5.49 -6.92
CA PRO A 476 17.61 6.78 -7.05
C PRO A 476 17.34 7.74 -5.89
N LYS A 477 17.98 8.90 -5.97
CA LYS A 477 17.63 10.11 -5.25
C LYS A 477 17.53 11.28 -6.23
N ALA A 478 16.98 12.40 -5.78
CA ALA A 478 16.97 13.65 -6.53
C ALA A 478 18.40 14.10 -6.88
N SER A 479 18.54 14.72 -8.05
CA SER A 479 19.81 15.18 -8.58
C SER A 479 20.42 16.36 -7.82
N ASP A 480 19.59 17.18 -7.17
CA ASP A 480 19.96 18.45 -6.55
C ASP A 480 19.78 18.50 -5.01
N SER A 481 19.25 17.44 -4.40
CA SER A 481 19.00 17.37 -2.96
C SER A 481 19.26 15.97 -2.38
N ASP A 482 19.08 15.82 -1.05
CA ASP A 482 19.13 14.53 -0.35
C ASP A 482 17.76 13.81 -0.36
N PHE A 483 16.75 14.38 -1.02
CA PHE A 483 15.44 13.76 -1.22
C PHE A 483 15.58 12.51 -2.08
N GLY A 484 15.00 11.38 -1.68
CA GLY A 484 15.17 10.15 -2.44
C GLY A 484 14.40 8.97 -1.89
N TRP A 485 14.56 7.84 -2.57
CA TRP A 485 13.88 6.61 -2.21
C TRP A 485 14.47 6.01 -0.93
N GLY A 486 13.62 5.88 0.09
CA GLY A 486 13.80 4.85 1.11
C GLY A 486 13.48 3.47 0.54
N GLU A 487 14.03 2.42 1.12
CA GLU A 487 13.79 1.05 0.67
C GLU A 487 13.55 0.13 1.86
N TRP A 488 12.51 -0.71 1.76
CA TRP A 488 12.31 -1.84 2.66
C TRP A 488 13.54 -2.75 2.67
N ASN A 489 14.24 -2.80 3.80
CA ASN A 489 15.49 -3.54 3.91
C ASN A 489 15.26 -5.00 4.33
N ALA A 490 14.99 -5.87 3.36
CA ALA A 490 14.84 -7.30 3.60
C ALA A 490 16.13 -7.95 4.13
N HIS A 491 17.33 -7.47 3.78
CA HIS A 491 18.57 -8.00 4.34
C HIS A 491 18.66 -7.74 5.85
N TYR A 492 18.20 -6.58 6.33
CA TYR A 492 18.11 -6.27 7.76
C TYR A 492 17.18 -7.26 8.48
N ARG A 493 15.97 -7.44 7.95
CA ARG A 493 14.97 -8.39 8.46
C ARG A 493 15.56 -9.78 8.59
N ASP A 494 16.09 -10.29 7.47
CA ASP A 494 16.56 -11.66 7.35
C ASP A 494 17.79 -11.93 8.23
N TRP A 495 18.72 -10.98 8.29
CA TRP A 495 19.89 -11.08 9.14
C TRP A 495 19.51 -11.15 10.62
N TRP A 496 18.66 -10.24 11.11
CA TRP A 496 18.24 -10.24 12.52
C TRP A 496 17.42 -11.47 12.87
N ARG A 497 16.48 -11.88 12.02
CA ARG A 497 15.69 -13.11 12.23
C ARG A 497 16.60 -14.32 12.39
N SER A 498 17.55 -14.53 11.49
CA SER A 498 18.49 -15.65 11.58
C SER A 498 19.48 -15.52 12.75
N PHE A 499 19.93 -14.30 13.05
CA PHE A 499 20.85 -14.03 14.17
C PHE A 499 20.19 -14.23 15.54
N VAL A 500 18.89 -14.00 15.69
CA VAL A 500 18.16 -14.32 16.93
C VAL A 500 17.79 -15.79 16.98
N ASN A 501 17.26 -16.37 15.89
CA ASN A 501 16.75 -17.76 15.86
C ASN A 501 17.83 -18.84 15.90
N GLU A 502 19.10 -18.43 15.82
CA GLU A 502 20.26 -19.32 15.87
C GLU A 502 20.44 -20.19 14.64
N ASP A 503 20.12 -19.66 13.46
CA ASP A 503 20.23 -20.36 12.17
C ASP A 503 21.68 -20.47 11.69
N ASN A 504 22.62 -20.73 12.63
CA ASN A 504 24.06 -20.67 12.45
C ASN A 504 24.62 -19.29 12.05
N PHE A 505 23.85 -18.22 12.28
CA PHE A 505 24.30 -16.85 12.06
C PHE A 505 25.18 -16.34 13.21
N LYS A 506 26.24 -15.64 12.84
CA LYS A 506 27.22 -14.97 13.69
C LYS A 506 27.32 -13.50 13.27
N LEU A 507 28.05 -12.68 14.02
CA LEU A 507 28.17 -11.24 13.72
C LEU A 507 28.70 -10.96 12.31
N ASN A 508 29.63 -11.78 11.79
CA ASN A 508 30.17 -11.70 10.43
C ASN A 508 29.42 -12.53 9.37
N SER A 509 28.31 -13.18 9.72
CA SER A 509 27.43 -13.79 8.71
C SER A 509 26.84 -12.70 7.85
N ARG A 510 26.74 -12.95 6.54
CA ARG A 510 26.23 -11.97 5.58
C ARG A 510 24.84 -12.34 5.10
N GLU A 511 24.02 -11.31 4.90
CA GLU A 511 22.77 -11.37 4.15
C GLU A 511 22.89 -10.36 3.01
N GLY A 512 22.99 -10.87 1.78
CA GLY A 512 23.38 -10.07 0.62
C GLY A 512 24.65 -9.25 0.85
N ALA A 513 24.53 -7.92 0.82
CA ALA A 513 25.66 -7.00 0.96
C ALA A 513 26.08 -6.73 2.41
N ILE A 514 25.22 -6.98 3.40
CA ILE A 514 25.46 -6.55 4.80
C ILE A 514 25.83 -7.72 5.71
N ASP A 515 26.57 -7.43 6.77
CA ASP A 515 26.74 -8.28 7.95
C ASP A 515 26.08 -7.64 9.18
N GLY A 516 26.36 -8.15 10.38
CA GLY A 516 25.79 -7.60 11.62
C GLY A 516 26.20 -6.15 11.89
N GLY A 517 27.42 -5.76 11.53
CA GLY A 517 27.86 -4.37 11.60
C GLY A 517 26.99 -3.49 10.70
N GLY A 518 26.85 -3.89 9.43
CA GLY A 518 26.00 -3.21 8.45
C GLY A 518 24.53 -3.09 8.90
N ALA A 519 23.94 -4.17 9.42
CA ALA A 519 22.57 -4.17 9.94
C ALA A 519 22.39 -3.18 11.10
N MET A 520 23.41 -2.98 11.93
CA MET A 520 23.36 -2.05 13.08
C MET A 520 23.69 -0.58 12.73
N THR A 521 24.27 -0.33 11.54
CA THR A 521 24.76 1.00 11.15
C THR A 521 24.16 1.48 9.83
N GLY A 522 22.87 1.21 9.62
CA GLY A 522 22.10 1.82 8.53
C GLY A 522 22.49 1.30 7.16
N SER A 523 23.06 0.08 7.09
CA SER A 523 23.37 -0.64 5.86
C SER A 523 24.15 0.18 4.83
N PHE A 524 25.21 0.86 5.28
CA PHE A 524 26.06 1.74 4.47
C PHE A 524 26.36 1.24 3.06
N ASP A 525 26.74 -0.04 2.94
CA ASP A 525 27.13 -0.67 1.67
C ASP A 525 25.99 -0.74 0.64
N LEU A 526 24.73 -0.66 1.06
CA LEU A 526 23.55 -0.65 0.18
C LEU A 526 23.21 0.75 -0.33
N PHE A 527 23.36 1.79 0.50
CA PHE A 527 22.75 3.10 0.23
C PHE A 527 23.77 4.20 -0.09
N ASN A 528 24.98 4.17 0.49
CA ASN A 528 25.89 5.31 0.41
C ASN A 528 26.49 5.53 -1.00
N TRP A 529 26.45 4.55 -1.90
CA TRP A 529 27.08 4.64 -3.22
C TRP A 529 26.54 5.81 -4.08
N ASN A 530 25.28 6.22 -3.89
CA ASN A 530 24.68 7.40 -4.53
C ASN A 530 24.43 8.56 -3.56
N GLY A 531 25.03 8.53 -2.36
CA GLY A 531 24.92 9.57 -1.35
C GLY A 531 23.65 9.50 -0.50
N ARG A 532 22.82 8.46 -0.65
CA ARG A 532 21.70 8.23 0.27
C ARG A 532 22.22 7.93 1.68
N LYS A 533 21.46 8.44 2.65
CA LYS A 533 21.74 8.49 4.09
C LYS A 533 21.21 7.26 4.85
N PRO A 534 21.59 7.04 6.13
CA PRO A 534 21.13 5.90 6.92
C PRO A 534 19.60 5.72 6.93
N TYR A 535 18.85 6.81 7.02
CA TYR A 535 17.38 6.80 7.08
C TYR A 535 16.69 6.32 5.80
N HIS A 536 17.40 6.15 4.68
CA HIS A 536 16.85 5.49 3.49
C HIS A 536 16.75 3.97 3.66
N SER A 537 17.41 3.40 4.68
CA SER A 537 17.16 2.02 5.11
C SER A 537 15.90 1.98 5.96
N VAL A 538 14.78 1.53 5.38
CA VAL A 538 13.56 1.26 6.15
C VAL A 538 13.71 -0.13 6.75
N ASN A 539 14.09 -0.15 8.03
CA ASN A 539 14.35 -1.37 8.78
C ASN A 539 13.03 -1.91 9.32
N PHE A 540 12.78 -3.20 9.13
CA PHE A 540 11.62 -3.88 9.69
C PHE A 540 12.00 -5.31 10.07
N ILE A 541 11.29 -5.86 11.06
CA ILE A 541 11.40 -7.28 11.42
C ILE A 541 10.23 -8.07 10.86
N THR A 542 9.06 -7.46 10.77
CA THR A 542 7.78 -8.03 10.33
C THR A 542 7.01 -6.93 9.62
N VAL A 543 6.16 -7.36 8.69
CA VAL A 543 5.23 -6.57 7.87
C VAL A 543 3.98 -7.43 7.65
N HIS A 544 2.99 -6.92 6.93
CA HIS A 544 1.80 -7.67 6.55
C HIS A 544 2.10 -8.98 5.81
N ASP A 545 3.14 -8.99 4.98
CA ASP A 545 3.69 -10.20 4.36
C ASP A 545 4.52 -11.03 5.35
N GLY A 546 4.10 -12.27 5.57
CA GLY A 546 4.75 -13.19 6.48
C GLY A 546 4.11 -13.23 7.87
N PHE A 547 4.88 -13.68 8.85
CA PHE A 547 4.40 -13.78 10.23
C PHE A 547 4.30 -12.42 10.93
N THR A 548 3.33 -12.32 11.84
CA THR A 548 3.40 -11.37 12.97
C THR A 548 4.63 -11.66 13.84
N LEU A 549 5.08 -10.70 14.64
CA LEU A 549 6.28 -10.88 15.47
C LEU A 549 6.08 -11.97 16.53
N TYR A 550 4.87 -12.11 17.07
CA TYR A 550 4.56 -13.20 18.00
C TYR A 550 4.60 -14.57 17.31
N ASP A 551 4.07 -14.67 16.09
CA ASP A 551 4.05 -15.93 15.34
C ASP A 551 5.45 -16.34 14.87
N LEU A 552 6.33 -15.37 14.57
CA LEU A 552 7.74 -15.61 14.24
C LEU A 552 8.47 -16.44 15.32
N PHE A 553 8.07 -16.28 16.58
CA PHE A 553 8.64 -17.00 17.73
C PHE A 553 7.75 -18.14 18.28
N SER A 554 6.63 -18.41 17.61
CA SER A 554 5.66 -19.43 18.03
C SER A 554 5.50 -20.57 17.01
N TYR A 555 5.97 -20.39 15.78
CA TYR A 555 5.79 -21.36 14.70
C TYR A 555 7.10 -21.64 13.95
N TYR A 556 7.35 -22.91 13.67
CA TYR A 556 8.42 -23.34 12.76
C TYR A 556 8.05 -23.19 11.28
N GLU A 557 6.77 -23.36 10.95
CA GLU A 557 6.27 -23.41 9.59
C GLU A 557 4.93 -22.69 9.52
N LYS A 558 4.64 -22.09 8.35
CA LYS A 558 3.35 -21.45 8.07
C LYS A 558 2.17 -22.42 8.18
N GLN A 559 1.04 -21.88 8.60
CA GLN A 559 -0.24 -22.56 8.81
C GLN A 559 -1.34 -22.00 7.89
N ASN A 560 -0.99 -21.71 6.63
CA ASN A 560 -1.92 -21.17 5.62
C ASN A 560 -2.94 -22.19 5.12
N LYS A 561 -3.05 -23.34 5.79
CA LYS A 561 -3.99 -24.43 5.48
C LYS A 561 -5.38 -24.05 6.03
N CYS A 562 -6.31 -25.02 6.06
CA CYS A 562 -7.61 -24.84 6.70
C CYS A 562 -7.48 -24.21 8.10
N GLY A 563 -8.06 -23.02 8.28
CA GLY A 563 -8.05 -22.27 9.53
C GLY A 563 -8.88 -20.97 9.44
N PRO A 564 -8.96 -20.17 10.51
CA PRO A 564 -9.82 -18.97 10.55
C PRO A 564 -9.49 -17.90 9.49
N LEU A 565 -8.24 -17.86 9.03
CA LEU A 565 -7.76 -16.92 8.00
C LEU A 565 -7.71 -17.54 6.60
N ASN A 566 -8.07 -18.83 6.48
CA ASN A 566 -8.25 -19.51 5.20
C ASN A 566 -9.40 -20.54 5.30
N PRO A 567 -10.64 -20.10 5.57
CA PRO A 567 -11.77 -21.00 5.81
C PRO A 567 -12.22 -21.72 4.54
N VAL A 568 -12.00 -21.15 3.35
CA VAL A 568 -12.24 -21.84 2.06
C VAL A 568 -11.47 -23.15 1.96
N CYS A 569 -10.27 -23.24 2.55
CA CYS A 569 -9.54 -24.51 2.58
C CYS A 569 -10.16 -25.57 3.50
N CYS A 570 -11.03 -25.19 4.43
CA CYS A 570 -11.82 -26.10 5.25
C CYS A 570 -13.05 -26.58 4.49
N ASP A 571 -13.79 -25.64 3.90
CA ASP A 571 -15.10 -25.90 3.30
C ASP A 571 -14.97 -26.49 1.89
N GLN A 572 -14.00 -26.01 1.11
CA GLN A 572 -13.75 -26.36 -0.28
C GLN A 572 -12.25 -26.61 -0.55
N PRO A 573 -11.69 -27.70 -0.01
CA PRO A 573 -10.25 -27.97 -0.07
C PRO A 573 -9.65 -28.12 -1.48
N LEU A 574 -10.48 -28.35 -2.50
CA LEU A 574 -10.08 -28.46 -3.91
C LEU A 574 -10.39 -27.20 -4.73
N SER A 575 -10.89 -26.15 -4.08
CA SER A 575 -11.18 -24.87 -4.72
C SER A 575 -9.89 -24.18 -5.15
N ALA A 576 -9.93 -23.49 -6.29
CA ALA A 576 -8.85 -22.63 -6.75
C ALA A 576 -8.45 -21.55 -5.74
N TRP A 577 -9.39 -21.19 -4.86
CA TRP A 577 -9.23 -20.18 -3.83
C TRP A 577 -8.61 -20.72 -2.54
N CYS A 578 -8.44 -22.04 -2.43
CA CYS A 578 -7.74 -22.67 -1.31
C CYS A 578 -6.22 -22.70 -1.57
N ASP A 579 -5.55 -21.58 -1.32
CA ASP A 579 -4.11 -21.49 -1.51
C ASP A 579 -3.31 -21.77 -0.23
N ARG A 580 -3.00 -23.06 -0.03
CA ARG A 580 -2.27 -23.56 1.15
C ARG A 580 -0.76 -23.31 1.08
N ASN A 581 -0.24 -23.03 -0.11
CA ASN A 581 1.19 -22.90 -0.37
C ASN A 581 1.60 -21.44 -0.60
N SER A 582 0.65 -20.51 -0.64
CA SER A 582 0.93 -19.07 -0.67
C SER A 582 1.75 -18.57 0.52
N GLY A 583 2.35 -17.38 0.37
CA GLY A 583 3.17 -16.75 1.39
C GLY A 583 4.61 -17.26 1.45
N GLU A 584 5.41 -16.67 2.32
CA GLU A 584 6.83 -16.99 2.49
C GLU A 584 7.04 -18.43 2.99
N GLU A 585 7.92 -19.19 2.35
CA GLU A 585 8.32 -20.54 2.80
C GLU A 585 9.43 -20.47 3.85
N HIS A 586 10.33 -19.49 3.72
CA HIS A 586 11.53 -19.33 4.54
C HIS A 586 11.37 -18.17 5.52
N ASN A 587 10.42 -18.29 6.44
CA ASN A 587 10.11 -17.23 7.42
C ASN A 587 11.27 -16.89 8.38
N ARG A 588 12.32 -17.73 8.42
CA ARG A 588 13.42 -17.67 9.41
C ARG A 588 12.83 -17.57 10.82
N SER A 589 11.91 -18.48 11.13
CA SER A 589 11.08 -18.50 12.35
C SER A 589 11.37 -19.74 13.19
N ARG A 590 10.93 -19.72 14.46
CA ARG A 590 11.14 -20.83 15.40
C ARG A 590 10.08 -20.80 16.49
N ASP A 591 9.55 -21.96 16.89
CA ASP A 591 8.82 -22.03 18.18
C ASP A 591 9.81 -22.10 19.34
N TRP A 592 9.90 -21.02 20.10
CA TRP A 592 10.75 -20.88 21.27
C TRP A 592 10.18 -21.51 22.55
N GLY A 593 9.00 -22.13 22.48
CA GLY A 593 8.44 -22.93 23.56
C GLY A 593 7.65 -22.08 24.57
N ASP A 594 8.27 -21.72 25.70
CA ASP A 594 7.55 -21.03 26.77
C ASP A 594 7.34 -19.53 26.48
N GLU A 595 6.26 -18.98 27.05
CA GLU A 595 5.82 -17.61 26.76
C GLU A 595 6.79 -16.53 27.26
N ALA A 596 7.54 -16.77 28.34
CA ALA A 596 8.49 -15.78 28.84
C ALA A 596 9.70 -15.64 27.90
N THR A 597 10.18 -16.76 27.35
CA THR A 597 11.23 -16.79 26.33
C THR A 597 10.77 -16.14 25.03
N LYS A 598 9.56 -16.42 24.55
CA LYS A 598 8.99 -15.76 23.36
C LYS A 598 8.95 -14.25 23.53
N ARG A 599 8.45 -13.75 24.67
CA ARG A 599 8.42 -12.31 24.97
C ARG A 599 9.83 -11.70 25.07
N GLN A 600 10.82 -12.43 25.57
CA GLN A 600 12.21 -11.98 25.51
C GLN A 600 12.71 -11.84 24.07
N MET A 601 12.39 -12.80 23.18
CA MET A 601 12.77 -12.71 21.75
C MET A 601 12.10 -11.54 21.05
N MET A 602 10.82 -11.28 21.33
CA MET A 602 10.12 -10.10 20.83
C MET A 602 10.78 -8.80 21.31
N ARG A 603 11.12 -8.71 22.60
CA ARG A 603 11.85 -7.55 23.15
C ARG A 603 13.22 -7.36 22.50
N ASN A 604 13.93 -8.44 22.19
CA ASN A 604 15.19 -8.37 21.44
C ASN A 604 14.99 -7.76 20.05
N MET A 605 13.93 -8.15 19.34
CA MET A 605 13.65 -7.61 18.00
C MET A 605 13.27 -6.14 18.03
N PHE A 606 12.44 -5.72 18.98
CA PHE A 606 12.13 -4.30 19.16
C PHE A 606 13.36 -3.49 19.58
N ALA A 607 14.19 -4.03 20.48
CA ALA A 607 15.43 -3.38 20.88
C ALA A 607 16.39 -3.25 19.69
N ALA A 608 16.62 -4.33 18.93
CA ALA A 608 17.44 -4.32 17.72
C ALA A 608 16.95 -3.29 16.70
N LEU A 609 15.64 -3.26 16.45
CA LEU A 609 15.00 -2.32 15.53
C LEU A 609 15.24 -0.86 15.94
N LEU A 610 15.03 -0.53 17.22
CA LEU A 610 15.02 0.85 17.70
C LEU A 610 16.41 1.41 18.01
N ILE A 611 17.43 0.57 18.22
CA ILE A 611 18.83 1.01 18.40
C ILE A 611 19.65 1.01 17.10
N SER A 612 19.19 0.32 16.07
CA SER A 612 19.83 0.33 14.76
C SER A 612 19.67 1.69 14.09
N HIS A 613 20.72 2.13 13.39
CA HIS A 613 20.60 3.27 12.49
C HIS A 613 19.67 2.92 11.31
N GLY A 614 18.96 3.92 10.79
CA GLY A 614 17.91 3.74 9.78
C GLY A 614 16.53 4.12 10.31
N THR A 615 15.51 3.94 9.48
CA THR A 615 14.12 4.28 9.78
C THR A 615 13.37 3.03 10.24
N PRO A 616 13.03 2.89 11.52
CA PRO A 616 12.30 1.73 12.02
C PRO A 616 10.84 1.73 11.55
N MET A 617 10.37 0.57 11.11
CA MET A 617 8.97 0.29 10.82
C MET A 617 8.46 -0.87 11.67
N ILE A 618 7.32 -0.64 12.32
CA ILE A 618 6.63 -1.59 13.21
C ILE A 618 5.36 -2.05 12.51
N TYR A 619 5.16 -3.37 12.42
CA TYR A 619 3.91 -3.92 11.93
C TYR A 619 2.84 -3.88 13.03
N GLY A 620 1.69 -3.34 12.69
CA GLY A 620 0.65 -3.05 13.64
C GLY A 620 0.11 -4.28 14.35
N GLY A 621 0.06 -4.19 15.68
CA GLY A 621 -0.35 -5.26 16.57
C GLY A 621 0.83 -6.00 17.19
N ASP A 622 2.02 -5.95 16.59
CA ASP A 622 3.20 -6.61 17.15
C ASP A 622 3.60 -6.03 18.51
N GLU A 623 3.31 -4.75 18.74
CA GLU A 623 3.60 -4.05 19.99
C GLU A 623 2.84 -4.62 21.19
N TRP A 624 1.77 -5.40 20.96
CA TRP A 624 1.03 -6.09 22.02
C TRP A 624 0.82 -7.59 21.75
N MET A 625 1.67 -8.17 20.90
CA MET A 625 1.71 -9.62 20.61
C MET A 625 0.50 -10.12 19.83
N ARG A 626 0.07 -9.37 18.80
CA ARG A 626 -0.91 -9.86 17.84
C ARG A 626 -0.42 -11.15 17.18
N THR A 627 -1.34 -12.06 16.94
CA THR A 627 -1.12 -13.34 16.26
C THR A 627 -2.09 -13.48 15.10
N GLN A 628 -1.64 -14.10 14.02
CA GLN A 628 -2.46 -14.59 12.92
C GLN A 628 -2.52 -16.13 12.93
N LEU A 629 -2.30 -16.73 14.11
CA LEU A 629 -2.39 -18.17 14.36
C LEU A 629 -1.42 -18.98 13.47
N GLY A 630 -0.27 -18.39 13.15
CA GLY A 630 0.70 -18.98 12.25
C GLY A 630 0.30 -18.92 10.78
N ASN A 631 -0.75 -18.19 10.40
CA ASN A 631 -0.95 -17.82 9.00
C ASN A 631 0.01 -16.67 8.66
N ASN A 632 0.81 -16.85 7.61
CA ASN A 632 1.81 -15.86 7.18
C ASN A 632 1.43 -15.16 5.86
N ASN A 633 0.17 -15.26 5.44
CA ASN A 633 -0.34 -14.69 4.20
C ASN A 633 -1.87 -14.48 4.25
N ALA A 634 -2.36 -13.70 5.21
CA ALA A 634 -3.79 -13.52 5.45
C ALA A 634 -4.43 -12.43 4.56
N TYR A 635 -4.20 -12.52 3.26
CA TYR A 635 -4.57 -11.49 2.28
C TYR A 635 -6.02 -11.57 1.78
N SER A 636 -6.62 -12.75 1.80
CA SER A 636 -7.85 -13.03 1.04
C SER A 636 -9.09 -12.30 1.60
N THR A 637 -10.13 -12.13 0.78
CA THR A 637 -11.42 -11.53 1.22
C THR A 637 -12.01 -12.29 2.42
N GLN A 638 -11.80 -13.60 2.52
CA GLN A 638 -12.30 -14.40 3.64
C GLN A 638 -11.47 -14.23 4.91
N ALA A 639 -10.27 -13.65 4.82
CA ALA A 639 -9.46 -13.24 5.96
C ALA A 639 -9.90 -11.88 6.54
N ASP A 640 -10.91 -11.21 5.96
CA ASP A 640 -11.56 -10.03 6.56
C ASP A 640 -12.49 -10.45 7.71
N ASN A 641 -11.89 -10.82 8.84
CA ASN A 641 -12.61 -11.27 10.02
C ASN A 641 -11.81 -11.02 11.31
N ALA A 642 -12.44 -11.27 12.46
CA ALA A 642 -11.88 -10.99 13.78
C ALA A 642 -10.57 -11.74 14.12
N ALA A 643 -10.18 -12.76 13.34
CA ALA A 643 -8.87 -13.40 13.51
C ALA A 643 -7.72 -12.58 12.88
N ASN A 644 -8.02 -11.64 11.97
CA ASN A 644 -7.03 -10.79 11.30
C ASN A 644 -7.05 -9.35 11.84
N TRP A 645 -8.23 -8.87 12.22
CA TRP A 645 -8.38 -7.55 12.85
C TRP A 645 -7.64 -7.49 14.18
N PHE A 646 -7.38 -6.28 14.65
CA PHE A 646 -6.86 -6.06 15.99
C PHE A 646 -7.90 -6.53 17.02
N GLN A 647 -7.50 -7.50 17.84
CA GLN A 647 -8.31 -8.02 18.94
C GLN A 647 -8.12 -7.16 20.20
N TRP A 648 -8.63 -5.93 20.19
CA TRP A 648 -8.59 -4.98 21.30
C TRP A 648 -9.14 -5.56 22.60
N GLY A 649 -10.18 -6.40 22.53
CA GLY A 649 -10.69 -7.10 23.71
C GLY A 649 -9.63 -7.98 24.39
N ASN A 650 -8.77 -8.63 23.60
CA ASN A 650 -7.68 -9.45 24.11
C ASN A 650 -6.54 -8.59 24.65
N TYR A 651 -6.22 -7.46 24.00
CA TYR A 651 -5.26 -6.49 24.52
C TYR A 651 -5.66 -6.01 25.92
N TYR A 652 -6.89 -5.52 26.09
CA TYR A 652 -7.36 -4.98 27.37
C TYR A 652 -7.43 -6.01 28.51
N ALA A 653 -7.62 -7.29 28.16
CA ALA A 653 -7.77 -8.37 29.13
C ALA A 653 -6.44 -8.95 29.64
N LYS A 654 -5.31 -8.72 28.93
CA LYS A 654 -4.04 -9.41 29.19
C LYS A 654 -2.97 -8.44 29.68
N ASP A 655 -2.52 -8.60 30.92
CA ASP A 655 -1.50 -7.73 31.49
C ASP A 655 -0.16 -7.83 30.75
N GLU A 656 0.21 -9.03 30.25
CA GLU A 656 1.41 -9.23 29.44
C GLU A 656 1.38 -8.45 28.11
N ALA A 657 0.20 -8.25 27.52
CA ALA A 657 0.05 -7.47 26.28
C ALA A 657 0.30 -5.98 26.55
N HIS A 658 -0.23 -5.46 27.67
CA HIS A 658 0.08 -4.11 28.11
C HIS A 658 1.56 -3.92 28.46
N ARG A 659 2.20 -4.90 29.12
CA ARG A 659 3.64 -4.83 29.41
C ARG A 659 4.50 -4.80 28.16
N MET A 660 4.15 -5.58 27.12
CA MET A 660 4.84 -5.51 25.83
C MET A 660 4.62 -4.16 25.15
N HIS A 661 3.39 -3.66 25.14
CA HIS A 661 3.08 -2.34 24.58
C HIS A 661 3.87 -1.23 25.27
N ASP A 662 3.90 -1.23 26.61
CA ASP A 662 4.69 -0.27 27.37
C ASP A 662 6.20 -0.46 27.12
N PHE A 663 6.71 -1.69 26.94
CA PHE A 663 8.10 -1.91 26.53
C PHE A 663 8.43 -1.21 25.20
N VAL A 664 7.60 -1.40 24.18
CA VAL A 664 7.81 -0.74 22.87
C VAL A 664 7.75 0.77 23.02
N ARG A 665 6.75 1.30 23.73
CA ARG A 665 6.60 2.73 24.02
C ARG A 665 7.83 3.31 24.73
N GLN A 666 8.37 2.62 25.73
CA GLN A 666 9.56 3.07 26.44
C GLN A 666 10.82 2.95 25.57
N MET A 667 10.93 1.92 24.73
CA MET A 667 12.05 1.79 23.80
C MET A 667 12.05 2.88 22.72
N ILE A 668 10.89 3.35 22.26
CA ILE A 668 10.78 4.52 21.39
C ILE A 668 11.30 5.77 22.11
N LYS A 669 10.98 5.95 23.40
CA LYS A 669 11.54 7.04 24.21
C LYS A 669 13.06 6.92 24.38
N VAL A 670 13.58 5.71 24.60
CA VAL A 670 15.03 5.43 24.64
C VAL A 670 15.69 5.85 23.33
N ARG A 671 15.11 5.49 22.18
CA ARG A 671 15.61 5.92 20.86
C ARG A 671 15.66 7.43 20.74
N ASN A 672 14.60 8.13 21.16
CA ASN A 672 14.51 9.59 21.04
C ASN A 672 15.48 10.31 22.00
N GLU A 673 15.58 9.86 23.26
CA GLU A 673 16.50 10.42 24.25
C GLU A 673 17.97 10.25 23.82
N PHE A 674 18.31 9.12 23.21
CA PHE A 674 19.65 8.81 22.72
C PHE A 674 19.75 8.89 21.19
N SER A 675 19.01 9.81 20.58
CA SER A 675 18.97 9.98 19.12
C SER A 675 20.33 10.29 18.50
N PHE A 676 21.21 10.98 19.23
CA PHE A 676 22.62 11.21 18.83
C PHE A 676 23.39 9.92 18.55
N ALA A 677 23.02 8.81 19.21
CA ALA A 677 23.63 7.49 19.04
C ALA A 677 22.84 6.62 18.05
N PHE A 678 21.51 6.59 18.15
CA PHE A 678 20.67 5.60 17.45
C PHE A 678 20.01 6.10 16.16
N ALA A 679 19.90 7.41 15.97
CA ALA A 679 19.19 8.03 14.85
C ALA A 679 20.07 9.10 14.18
N PRO A 680 21.22 8.77 13.59
CA PRO A 680 22.06 9.75 12.90
C PRO A 680 21.43 10.25 11.60
N MET A 681 21.64 11.53 11.27
CA MET A 681 21.23 12.12 9.99
C MET A 681 22.12 11.66 8.83
N ASP A 682 23.42 11.54 9.09
CA ASP A 682 24.45 11.11 8.15
C ASP A 682 25.32 10.02 8.78
N TYR A 683 25.90 9.14 7.95
CA TYR A 683 26.85 8.13 8.41
C TYR A 683 28.03 8.73 9.19
N GLU A 684 28.50 9.92 8.78
CA GLU A 684 29.61 10.64 9.44
C GLU A 684 29.18 11.40 10.70
N SER A 685 27.89 11.74 10.82
CA SER A 685 27.35 12.50 11.96
C SER A 685 27.00 11.65 13.18
N SER A 686 27.06 10.32 13.05
CA SER A 686 26.77 9.43 14.16
C SER A 686 27.77 9.63 15.30
N ALA A 687 27.29 9.59 16.54
CA ALA A 687 28.17 9.65 17.70
C ALA A 687 29.28 8.60 17.58
N PRO A 688 30.56 8.99 17.73
CA PRO A 688 31.67 8.05 17.62
C PRO A 688 31.49 6.86 18.55
N PHE A 689 31.67 5.66 17.99
CA PHE A 689 31.57 4.43 18.75
C PHE A 689 32.66 3.44 18.38
N ALA A 690 32.87 2.46 19.24
CA ALA A 690 33.78 1.34 19.04
C ALA A 690 33.05 0.02 19.25
N TRP A 691 33.38 -0.96 18.40
CA TRP A 691 33.02 -2.35 18.64
C TRP A 691 34.05 -2.95 19.61
N LYS A 692 33.58 -3.53 20.70
CA LYS A 692 34.39 -4.12 21.77
C LYS A 692 33.98 -5.57 22.00
N SER A 693 34.96 -6.41 22.33
CA SER A 693 34.71 -7.77 22.82
C SER A 693 34.01 -7.75 24.18
N ALA A 694 33.53 -8.91 24.65
CA ALA A 694 33.00 -9.03 26.01
C ALA A 694 34.03 -8.65 27.08
N GLN A 695 35.34 -8.78 26.80
CA GLN A 695 36.41 -8.39 27.73
C GLN A 695 36.85 -6.92 27.55
N ASN A 696 36.05 -6.10 26.85
CA ASN A 696 36.33 -4.69 26.56
C ASN A 696 37.66 -4.45 25.84
N THR A 697 37.95 -5.27 24.83
CA THR A 697 39.12 -5.10 23.95
C THR A 697 38.69 -4.86 22.51
N ASP A 698 39.57 -4.28 21.70
CA ASP A 698 39.32 -4.08 20.26
C ASP A 698 39.36 -5.41 19.46
N ALA A 699 39.74 -6.51 20.10
CA ALA A 699 39.77 -7.85 19.50
C ALA A 699 38.38 -8.50 19.55
N VAL A 700 37.43 -7.94 18.79
CA VAL A 700 36.07 -8.49 18.66
C VAL A 700 36.11 -9.86 17.98
N ALA A 701 35.49 -10.85 18.61
CA ALA A 701 35.25 -12.16 18.00
C ALA A 701 34.06 -12.05 17.04
N TRP A 702 34.30 -11.60 15.82
CA TRP A 702 33.25 -11.41 14.81
C TRP A 702 32.56 -12.71 14.38
N ASP A 703 33.16 -13.87 14.66
CA ASP A 703 32.54 -15.18 14.50
C ASP A 703 31.79 -15.67 15.76
N SER A 704 31.53 -14.78 16.72
CA SER A 704 30.68 -15.03 17.88
C SER A 704 29.28 -14.42 17.70
N ARG A 705 28.46 -14.51 18.74
CA ARG A 705 27.13 -13.91 18.81
C ARG A 705 26.99 -12.92 19.95
N HIS A 706 28.12 -12.39 20.43
CA HIS A 706 28.13 -11.36 21.46
C HIS A 706 29.09 -10.22 21.10
N VAL A 707 28.66 -8.99 21.37
CA VAL A 707 29.46 -7.78 21.11
C VAL A 707 29.01 -6.65 22.02
N MET A 708 29.93 -5.76 22.36
CA MET A 708 29.64 -4.48 22.99
C MET A 708 29.82 -3.36 21.94
N LYS A 709 28.78 -2.55 21.73
CA LYS A 709 28.88 -1.28 20.99
C LYS A 709 29.00 -0.16 22.02
N HIS A 710 30.17 0.50 22.08
CA HIS A 710 30.47 1.55 23.05
C HIS A 710 30.50 2.91 22.36
N TYR A 711 29.49 3.74 22.61
CA TYR A 711 29.48 5.16 22.27
C TYR A 711 30.22 5.91 23.38
N TYR A 712 31.43 6.38 23.08
CA TYR A 712 32.37 6.88 24.09
C TYR A 712 32.53 8.40 24.10
N ASP A 713 31.95 9.10 23.11
CA ASP A 713 32.13 10.54 22.95
C ASP A 713 31.14 11.34 23.82
N THR A 714 31.66 11.88 24.93
CA THR A 714 30.89 12.71 25.86
C THR A 714 30.49 14.08 25.30
N GLU A 715 31.07 14.52 24.17
CA GLU A 715 30.65 15.76 23.50
C GLU A 715 29.31 15.58 22.77
N ALA A 716 29.01 14.37 22.30
CA ALA A 716 27.77 14.04 21.62
C ALA A 716 26.60 13.77 22.59
N GLY A 717 26.89 13.20 23.76
CA GLY A 717 25.92 12.86 24.79
C GLY A 717 26.55 12.00 25.88
N PRO A 718 25.79 11.46 26.86
CA PRO A 718 26.35 10.54 27.86
C PRO A 718 26.93 9.29 27.18
N GLU A 719 27.96 8.68 27.78
CA GLU A 719 28.50 7.42 27.25
C GLU A 719 27.45 6.30 27.33
N ILE A 720 27.35 5.50 26.26
CA ILE A 720 26.37 4.40 26.15
C ILE A 720 27.09 3.10 25.80
N LEU A 721 26.69 2.02 26.47
CA LEU A 721 27.02 0.64 26.10
C LEU A 721 25.77 -0.08 25.64
N VAL A 722 25.82 -0.62 24.43
CA VAL A 722 24.87 -1.65 23.98
C VAL A 722 25.57 -3.00 24.08
N LEU A 723 25.13 -3.84 24.99
CA LEU A 723 25.62 -5.21 25.16
C LEU A 723 24.66 -6.16 24.44
N ILE A 724 25.13 -6.80 23.38
CA ILE A 724 24.34 -7.78 22.64
C ILE A 724 24.90 -9.15 23.01
N ASN A 725 24.08 -10.02 23.59
CA ASN A 725 24.41 -11.42 23.83
C ASN A 725 23.34 -12.31 23.19
N MET A 726 23.60 -12.81 21.99
CA MET A 726 22.76 -13.80 21.31
C MET A 726 23.32 -15.23 21.43
N GLU A 727 24.25 -15.46 22.36
CA GLU A 727 24.58 -16.81 22.82
C GLU A 727 23.45 -17.35 23.72
N ARG A 728 23.31 -18.68 23.81
CA ARG A 728 22.35 -19.32 24.74
C ARG A 728 22.72 -19.15 26.20
N ASP A 729 24.02 -19.08 26.45
CA ASP A 729 24.57 -18.97 27.79
C ASP A 729 24.77 -17.51 28.19
N TRP A 730 24.96 -17.30 29.49
CA TRP A 730 25.29 -16.00 30.03
C TRP A 730 26.68 -15.55 29.56
N THR A 731 26.79 -14.28 29.16
CA THR A 731 28.07 -13.66 28.80
C THR A 731 28.38 -12.54 29.78
N THR A 732 29.59 -12.56 30.36
CA THR A 732 30.08 -11.51 31.24
C THR A 732 30.81 -10.45 30.42
N PHE A 733 30.33 -9.20 30.49
CA PHE A 733 30.95 -8.04 29.88
C PHE A 733 31.76 -7.26 30.92
N THR A 734 33.04 -7.04 30.68
CA THR A 734 33.85 -6.12 31.46
C THR A 734 33.50 -4.69 31.07
N LEU A 735 33.11 -3.84 32.03
CA LEU A 735 32.70 -2.46 31.74
C LEU A 735 33.93 -1.53 31.70
N PRO A 736 33.87 -0.39 30.97
CA PRO A 736 34.91 0.63 31.04
C PRO A 736 35.09 1.15 32.47
N GLU A 737 36.35 1.22 32.91
CA GLU A 737 36.72 1.69 34.25
C GLU A 737 36.50 3.21 34.43
N GLY A 738 36.36 3.64 35.69
CA GLY A 738 36.27 5.07 36.02
C GLY A 738 34.93 5.72 35.64
N ARG A 739 33.90 4.90 35.46
CA ARG A 739 32.51 5.30 35.24
C ARG A 739 31.61 4.62 36.26
N VAL A 740 30.48 5.26 36.54
CA VAL A 740 29.37 4.65 37.25
C VAL A 740 28.32 4.34 36.20
N TRP A 741 27.99 3.07 36.03
CA TRP A 741 27.07 2.63 34.99
C TRP A 741 25.67 2.45 35.56
N GLU A 742 24.67 2.83 34.79
CA GLU A 742 23.27 2.65 35.13
C GLU A 742 22.57 1.85 34.03
N ARG A 743 21.72 0.89 34.42
CA ARG A 743 20.96 0.10 33.46
C ARG A 743 19.71 0.84 33.01
N VAL A 744 19.67 1.13 31.71
CA VAL A 744 18.51 1.71 31.03
C VAL A 744 17.55 0.62 30.60
N MET A 745 18.06 -0.44 29.96
CA MET A 745 17.24 -1.50 29.40
C MET A 745 17.91 -2.87 29.51
N ASP A 746 17.12 -3.91 29.77
CA ASP A 746 17.53 -5.31 29.64
C ASP A 746 16.34 -6.17 29.20
N THR A 747 16.46 -6.85 28.05
CA THR A 747 15.36 -7.60 27.43
C THR A 747 15.01 -8.91 28.14
N GLN A 748 15.84 -9.36 29.09
CA GLN A 748 15.71 -10.68 29.72
C GLN A 748 14.29 -10.99 30.23
N SER A 749 13.93 -12.26 30.19
CA SER A 749 12.62 -12.78 30.63
C SER A 749 12.34 -12.62 32.11
N TYR A 750 13.38 -12.47 32.96
CA TYR A 750 13.26 -12.38 34.42
C TYR A 750 12.19 -11.39 34.88
N PHE A 751 12.15 -10.17 34.31
CA PHE A 751 11.21 -9.08 34.65
C PHE A 751 9.75 -9.38 34.32
N ASP A 752 9.48 -10.54 33.72
CA ASP A 752 8.17 -10.95 33.23
C ASP A 752 7.85 -12.39 33.66
N THR A 753 8.64 -12.93 34.59
CA THR A 753 8.40 -14.24 35.20
C THR A 753 7.33 -14.14 36.29
N PRO A 754 6.55 -15.22 36.54
CA PRO A 754 5.58 -15.24 37.63
C PRO A 754 6.19 -14.91 39.00
N ASP A 755 7.42 -15.37 39.26
CA ASP A 755 8.11 -15.12 40.53
C ASP A 755 8.46 -13.64 40.70
N TYR A 756 8.94 -12.97 39.65
CA TYR A 756 9.20 -11.53 39.70
C TYR A 756 7.90 -10.73 39.91
N LEU A 757 6.86 -11.05 39.13
CA LEU A 757 5.58 -10.34 39.16
C LEU A 757 4.80 -10.56 40.46
N ALA A 758 5.08 -11.63 41.22
CA ALA A 758 4.46 -11.88 42.52
C ALA A 758 4.80 -10.80 43.57
N ASP A 759 5.95 -10.15 43.42
CA ASP A 759 6.43 -9.08 44.30
C ASP A 759 6.16 -7.67 43.75
N VAL A 760 5.67 -7.56 42.51
CA VAL A 760 5.33 -6.28 41.86
C VAL A 760 3.97 -5.78 42.35
N ASN A 761 3.86 -4.46 42.54
CA ASN A 761 2.59 -3.86 42.93
C ASN A 761 1.53 -4.09 41.83
N SER A 762 0.31 -4.46 42.23
CA SER A 762 -0.83 -4.66 41.32
C SER A 762 -1.06 -3.51 40.33
N SER A 763 -0.75 -2.26 40.69
CA SER A 763 -0.87 -1.10 39.80
C SER A 763 0.19 -1.04 38.69
N GLU A 764 1.27 -1.80 38.81
CA GLU A 764 2.44 -1.81 37.90
C GLU A 764 2.52 -3.10 37.07
N LEU A 765 1.57 -4.02 37.22
CA LEU A 765 1.54 -5.28 36.47
C LEU A 765 1.38 -5.08 34.95
N ARG A 766 0.94 -3.89 34.52
CA ARG A 766 0.77 -3.52 33.11
C ARG A 766 1.92 -2.67 32.56
N SER A 767 2.90 -2.32 33.39
CA SER A 767 4.07 -1.55 33.01
C SER A 767 5.26 -2.46 32.78
N THR A 768 6.14 -2.08 31.85
CA THR A 768 7.39 -2.80 31.66
C THR A 768 8.35 -2.53 32.83
N HIS A 769 9.07 -3.56 33.27
CA HIS A 769 10.19 -3.44 34.23
C HIS A 769 11.54 -3.69 33.55
N ASN A 770 11.53 -3.89 32.23
CA ASN A 770 12.72 -4.08 31.41
C ASN A 770 13.41 -2.76 31.05
N VAL A 771 12.69 -1.62 31.09
CA VAL A 771 13.20 -0.29 30.72
C VAL A 771 12.97 0.69 31.86
N SER A 772 13.98 1.49 32.21
CA SER A 772 13.85 2.61 33.15
C SER A 772 14.65 3.81 32.65
N LEU A 773 13.99 4.96 32.47
CA LEU A 773 14.64 6.22 32.08
C LEU A 773 14.90 7.15 33.26
N GLN A 774 14.14 7.03 34.35
CA GLN A 774 14.23 7.94 35.52
C GLN A 774 14.91 7.29 36.73
N ASP A 775 14.43 6.13 37.16
CA ASP A 775 14.96 5.39 38.31
C ASP A 775 15.84 4.23 37.82
N ARG A 776 17.01 4.57 37.25
CA ARG A 776 17.90 3.58 36.65
C ARG A 776 18.63 2.77 37.72
N VAL A 777 18.90 1.51 37.42
CA VAL A 777 19.57 0.61 38.38
C VAL A 777 21.08 0.81 38.30
N LEU A 778 21.68 1.26 39.41
CA LEU A 778 23.12 1.43 39.55
C LEU A 778 23.86 0.09 39.45
N ILE A 779 24.90 0.05 38.62
CA ILE A 779 25.80 -1.09 38.47
C ILE A 779 27.10 -0.80 39.22
N THR A 780 27.27 -1.44 40.37
CA THR A 780 28.44 -1.23 41.25
C THR A 780 29.63 -2.12 40.90
N ASP A 781 29.39 -3.19 40.14
CA ASP A 781 30.42 -4.15 39.75
C ASP A 781 31.16 -3.67 38.49
N ALA A 782 32.43 -4.05 38.36
CA ALA A 782 33.23 -3.77 37.16
C ALA A 782 32.78 -4.60 35.93
N GLU A 783 31.82 -5.51 36.11
CA GLU A 783 31.32 -6.42 35.10
C GLU A 783 29.78 -6.41 35.10
N TYR A 784 29.18 -6.56 33.93
CA TYR A 784 27.75 -6.84 33.78
C TYR A 784 27.57 -8.23 33.17
N ARG A 785 26.73 -9.06 33.79
CA ARG A 785 26.44 -10.40 33.30
C ARG A 785 25.12 -10.39 32.52
N ALA A 786 25.22 -10.37 31.19
CA ALA A 786 24.05 -10.39 30.31
C ALA A 786 23.50 -11.82 30.17
N ALA A 787 22.19 -11.97 30.25
CA ALA A 787 21.52 -13.26 30.06
C ALA A 787 21.69 -13.78 28.63
N GLY A 788 21.53 -15.09 28.44
CA GLY A 788 21.47 -15.66 27.09
C GLY A 788 20.34 -15.03 26.28
N SER A 789 20.60 -14.81 24.99
CA SER A 789 19.65 -14.18 24.05
C SER A 789 19.07 -12.86 24.57
N SER A 790 19.90 -11.93 25.03
CA SER A 790 19.46 -10.62 25.55
C SER A 790 20.24 -9.45 24.97
N ILE A 791 19.61 -8.28 24.98
CA ILE A 791 20.22 -6.99 24.67
C ILE A 791 20.09 -6.12 25.93
N VAL A 792 21.17 -5.43 26.28
CA VAL A 792 21.25 -4.55 27.44
C VAL A 792 21.76 -3.18 27.00
N ILE A 793 21.16 -2.11 27.52
CA ILE A 793 21.66 -0.75 27.36
C ILE A 793 22.07 -0.22 28.73
N LEU A 794 23.34 0.17 28.84
CA LEU A 794 23.89 0.88 30.00
C LEU A 794 24.27 2.29 29.59
N VAL A 795 24.16 3.23 30.51
CA VAL A 795 24.57 4.63 30.34
C VAL A 795 25.47 5.03 31.51
N ALA A 796 26.50 5.83 31.24
CA ALA A 796 27.34 6.35 32.30
C ALA A 796 26.63 7.52 33.01
N GLU A 797 26.67 7.53 34.34
CA GLU A 797 26.33 8.71 35.14
C GLU A 797 27.38 9.80 34.85
N ASN A 798 26.91 11.01 34.52
CA ASN A 798 27.76 12.15 34.19
C ASN A 798 28.48 12.74 35.41
#